data_AF-A0A543PN73-F1
#
_entry.id   AF-A0A543PN73-F1
#
_cell.length_a   1.000
_cell.length_b   1.000
_cell.length_c   1.000
_cell.angle_alpha   90.00
_cell.angle_beta   90.00
_cell.angle_gamma   90.00
#
_symmetry.space_group_name_H-M   'P 1'
#
loop_
_entity.id
_entity.type
_entity.pdbx_description
1 polymer ?
#
loop_
_entity_poly.entity_id
_entity_poly.type
_entity_poly.pdbx_seq_one_letter_code
_entity_poly.pdbx_strand_id
1 'polypeptide(L)'
;MLAENVIVPDPVNYAALTAWNNAVAAARAQVALHTANAASIAASLRLDVPSSPASIAQATVASTASALAAANSAVATAQQQQTQAQNDARTAEAAVLAAQAAEAAATKRVSDALAARMAGATTSAALSATVDGLALRERYRAGGSATPPVWDLATIPFRLTAAEVPLDPQVTLPVIGDPDHPALVTVLDDLDDSVDAIADLVAAEGIHQLVGGNLARSGAALEIAQSGTVPDDLDVVSTPVRGYDITHRVLVVGDTAAAAPWPSTSPGVIGTVDPRYAAWLAGLLPDPRRVHLQAVATDDAGGVVASLDLTAAELGLDAPDWLRVAADAGELAARVARAARPVMDSSGDTPVTGPIRIAPSAQLAPGAMPLEALLAAASAARALVAGARALQASDLTASGETPPPPAADVVVAAVRAVTVAQQALAALDADLASAPNRSGSALVDVLFRAAAVGLAEATPPLAAGVTSDEALRELAAAARKRLSPRLAQPTFTPSAAGADATLEAARALLPILLGGPVPLMLPVPLPTAALVRSDLREGSAPIAPPAAVRDWLMDHARVRPAVASLLDAYDCAETLCAAAGLRVRATQLPRQSGAVWSGTDPAPAPGLVDVVVVRSGGTTVPDAVTGLAVDAWVQTVPDSTHDAALAFHYDEPDADPPQAILVAVPPSLAPNRVPATWDLASLVGVVTSTMAQAADRAVAADLVTGSVTIAGAP
;
A
#
# COMPACT_ATOMS: atom_id res chain seq x y z
N MET A 1 14.25 -39.23 -23.44
CA MET A 1 13.35 -40.13 -22.70
C MET A 1 13.56 -39.86 -21.23
N LEU A 2 12.49 -39.40 -20.57
CA LEU A 2 12.04 -39.61 -19.16
C LEU A 2 13.12 -39.58 -18.05
N ALA A 3 13.14 -38.51 -17.24
CA ALA A 3 12.52 -38.40 -15.89
C ALA A 3 13.32 -39.19 -14.84
N GLU A 4 13.86 -38.61 -13.77
CA GLU A 4 13.11 -38.01 -12.65
C GLU A 4 13.88 -36.87 -11.96
N ASN A 5 13.20 -35.74 -11.80
CA ASN A 5 13.59 -34.67 -10.89
C ASN A 5 13.25 -35.10 -9.46
N VAL A 6 14.26 -35.22 -8.60
CA VAL A 6 14.07 -35.28 -7.15
C VAL A 6 13.80 -33.85 -6.66
N ILE A 7 12.53 -33.54 -6.43
CA ILE A 7 12.08 -32.34 -5.73
C ILE A 7 12.47 -32.51 -4.25
N VAL A 8 13.39 -31.68 -3.78
CA VAL A 8 13.67 -31.53 -2.34
C VAL A 8 12.52 -30.73 -1.72
N PRO A 9 11.81 -31.23 -0.69
CA PRO A 9 10.77 -30.45 -0.03
C PRO A 9 11.38 -29.41 0.91
N ASP A 10 10.77 -28.23 0.92
CA ASP A 10 11.10 -27.06 1.73
C ASP A 10 11.26 -27.38 3.26
N PRO A 11 12.36 -26.95 3.92
CA PRO A 11 12.65 -27.25 5.33
C PRO A 11 11.61 -26.71 6.34
N VAL A 12 10.71 -25.81 5.94
CA VAL A 12 9.67 -25.26 6.83
C VAL A 12 8.59 -26.30 7.17
N ASN A 13 8.40 -27.35 6.35
CA ASN A 13 7.35 -28.36 6.56
C ASN A 13 7.73 -29.49 7.54
N TYR A 14 9.02 -29.76 7.74
CA TYR A 14 9.46 -30.89 8.59
C TYR A 14 9.26 -30.61 10.08
N ALA A 15 9.46 -29.36 10.52
CA ALA A 15 9.26 -28.95 11.91
C ALA A 15 7.77 -28.97 12.32
N ALA A 16 6.88 -28.54 11.42
CA ALA A 16 5.44 -28.58 11.65
C ALA A 16 4.90 -30.01 11.68
N LEU A 17 5.36 -30.88 10.79
CA LEU A 17 4.98 -32.30 10.77
C LEU A 17 5.51 -33.06 12.00
N THR A 18 6.72 -32.71 12.46
CA THR A 18 7.31 -33.29 13.68
C THR A 18 6.58 -32.80 14.94
N ALA A 19 6.23 -31.51 15.01
CA ALA A 19 5.42 -30.94 16.09
C ALA A 19 4.01 -31.55 16.12
N TRP A 20 3.40 -31.80 14.96
CA TRP A 20 2.11 -32.46 14.85
C TRP A 20 2.18 -33.93 15.27
N ASN A 21 3.19 -34.69 14.82
CA ASN A 21 3.40 -36.07 15.26
C ASN A 21 3.66 -36.18 16.77
N ASN A 22 4.40 -35.22 17.35
CA ASN A 22 4.63 -35.12 18.79
C ASN A 22 3.35 -34.77 19.56
N ALA A 23 2.51 -33.89 19.02
CA ALA A 23 1.20 -33.56 19.58
C ALA A 23 0.23 -34.76 19.53
N VAL A 24 0.24 -35.53 18.44
CA VAL A 24 -0.56 -36.76 18.30
C VAL A 24 -0.06 -37.86 19.25
N ALA A 25 1.27 -38.00 19.43
CA ALA A 25 1.84 -38.92 20.41
C ALA A 25 1.50 -38.52 21.85
N ALA A 26 1.54 -37.22 22.18
CA ALA A 26 1.14 -36.69 23.47
C ALA A 26 -0.36 -36.91 23.74
N ALA A 27 -1.22 -36.69 22.73
CA ALA A 27 -2.65 -36.94 22.84
C ALA A 27 -2.95 -38.44 23.04
N ARG A 28 -2.24 -39.34 22.34
CA ARG A 28 -2.37 -40.80 22.54
C ARG A 28 -1.91 -41.24 23.94
N ALA A 29 -0.83 -40.65 24.47
CA ALA A 29 -0.36 -40.90 25.83
C ALA A 29 -1.35 -40.39 26.89
N GLN A 30 -1.99 -39.26 26.63
CA GLN A 30 -2.99 -38.67 27.52
C GLN A 30 -4.30 -39.48 27.52
N VAL A 31 -4.73 -39.98 26.37
CA VAL A 31 -5.86 -40.93 26.27
C VAL A 31 -5.53 -42.24 27.00
N ALA A 32 -4.30 -42.77 26.87
CA ALA A 32 -3.88 -43.96 27.61
C ALA A 32 -3.87 -43.72 29.13
N LEU A 33 -3.43 -42.54 29.57
CA LEU A 33 -3.46 -42.13 30.98
C LEU A 33 -4.90 -42.00 31.50
N HIS A 34 -5.80 -41.40 30.73
CA HIS A 34 -7.21 -41.29 31.10
C HIS A 34 -7.91 -42.65 31.10
N THR A 35 -7.53 -43.56 30.20
CA THR A 35 -8.06 -44.94 30.18
C THR A 35 -7.55 -45.75 31.37
N ALA A 36 -6.28 -45.56 31.76
CA ALA A 36 -5.71 -46.16 32.97
C ALA A 36 -6.32 -45.58 34.26
N ASN A 37 -6.59 -44.26 34.29
CA ASN A 37 -7.29 -43.61 35.39
C ASN A 37 -8.74 -44.07 35.48
N ALA A 38 -9.44 -44.24 34.35
CA ALA A 38 -10.78 -44.80 34.32
C ALA A 38 -10.82 -46.26 34.82
N ALA A 39 -9.82 -47.09 34.46
CA ALA A 39 -9.68 -48.44 34.97
C ALA A 39 -9.36 -48.48 36.48
N SER A 40 -8.54 -47.52 36.96
CA SER A 40 -8.23 -47.32 38.40
C SER A 40 -9.46 -46.86 39.20
N ILE A 41 -10.26 -45.96 38.62
CA ILE A 41 -11.52 -45.48 39.20
C ILE A 41 -12.58 -46.59 39.23
N ALA A 42 -12.64 -47.43 38.18
CA ALA A 42 -13.51 -48.61 38.14
C ALA A 42 -13.13 -49.68 39.18
N ALA A 43 -11.84 -49.80 39.52
CA ALA A 43 -11.37 -50.65 40.61
C ALA A 43 -11.66 -50.06 42.01
N SER A 44 -11.90 -48.74 42.10
CA SER A 44 -12.07 -48.00 43.35
C SER A 44 -13.54 -47.83 43.79
N LEU A 45 -14.51 -48.10 42.91
CA LEU A 45 -15.94 -47.92 43.17
C LEU A 45 -16.63 -49.25 43.55
N ARG A 46 -16.38 -49.71 44.78
CA ARG A 46 -17.30 -50.58 45.53
C ARG A 46 -17.54 -49.97 46.91
N LEU A 47 -18.59 -49.17 47.04
CA LEU A 47 -19.65 -49.26 48.05
C LEU A 47 -20.45 -47.95 48.17
N ASP A 48 -21.76 -48.15 48.02
CA ASP A 48 -22.92 -47.50 48.61
C ASP A 48 -23.20 -46.00 48.46
N VAL A 49 -24.49 -45.77 48.22
CA VAL A 49 -25.10 -44.51 47.85
C VAL A 49 -26.48 -44.40 48.49
N PRO A 50 -26.91 -43.18 48.84
CA PRO A 50 -28.31 -42.80 48.67
C PRO A 50 -28.40 -41.51 47.82
N SER A 51 -28.72 -41.73 46.55
CA SER A 51 -28.86 -40.86 45.36
C SER A 51 -28.19 -41.61 44.23
N SER A 52 -28.82 -42.73 43.78
CA SER A 52 -28.15 -43.84 43.06
C SER A 52 -26.94 -43.36 42.25
N PRO A 53 -25.75 -43.97 42.37
CA PRO A 53 -24.56 -43.43 41.74
C PRO A 53 -24.78 -43.34 40.23
N ALA A 54 -25.70 -44.13 39.69
CA ALA A 54 -26.25 -44.02 38.35
C ALA A 54 -26.92 -42.67 38.04
N SER A 55 -27.69 -42.06 38.95
CA SER A 55 -28.35 -40.75 38.77
C SER A 55 -27.40 -39.55 38.88
N ILE A 56 -26.47 -39.54 39.84
CA ILE A 56 -25.43 -38.51 39.93
C ILE A 56 -24.42 -38.71 38.80
N ALA A 57 -24.02 -39.95 38.50
CA ALA A 57 -23.20 -40.21 37.32
C ALA A 57 -23.96 -39.90 36.04
N GLN A 58 -25.27 -40.09 35.93
CA GLN A 58 -26.05 -39.66 34.76
C GLN A 58 -26.10 -38.14 34.65
N ALA A 59 -26.27 -37.41 35.76
CA ALA A 59 -26.26 -35.95 35.75
C ALA A 59 -24.86 -35.38 35.45
N THR A 60 -23.81 -36.00 35.99
CA THR A 60 -22.41 -35.63 35.73
C THR A 60 -21.99 -36.06 34.32
N VAL A 61 -22.42 -37.22 33.82
CA VAL A 61 -22.22 -37.62 32.42
C VAL A 61 -23.00 -36.70 31.49
N ALA A 62 -24.21 -36.25 31.86
CA ALA A 62 -24.98 -35.29 31.08
C ALA A 62 -24.33 -33.89 31.09
N SER A 63 -23.84 -33.41 32.23
CA SER A 63 -23.14 -32.12 32.33
C SER A 63 -21.77 -32.17 31.64
N THR A 64 -21.04 -33.27 31.75
CA THR A 64 -19.76 -33.49 31.06
C THR A 64 -20.00 -33.67 29.56
N ALA A 65 -21.07 -34.34 29.15
CA ALA A 65 -21.48 -34.42 27.75
C ALA A 65 -21.87 -33.05 27.20
N SER A 66 -22.54 -32.21 27.99
CA SER A 66 -22.86 -30.83 27.63
C SER A 66 -21.63 -29.94 27.55
N ALA A 67 -20.69 -30.07 28.49
CA ALA A 67 -19.43 -29.32 28.50
C ALA A 67 -18.52 -29.78 27.35
N LEU A 68 -18.47 -31.08 27.06
CA LEU A 68 -17.77 -31.64 25.91
C LEU A 68 -18.43 -31.19 24.60
N ALA A 69 -19.76 -31.11 24.54
CA ALA A 69 -20.49 -30.57 23.39
C ALA A 69 -20.19 -29.07 23.18
N ALA A 70 -20.14 -28.27 24.25
CA ALA A 70 -19.78 -26.86 24.20
C ALA A 70 -18.31 -26.64 23.80
N ALA A 71 -17.39 -27.44 24.35
CA ALA A 71 -15.97 -27.41 23.98
C ALA A 71 -15.77 -27.85 22.52
N ASN A 72 -16.46 -28.90 22.07
CA ASN A 72 -16.46 -29.31 20.67
C ASN A 72 -17.06 -28.24 19.75
N SER A 73 -18.08 -27.51 20.21
CA SER A 73 -18.67 -26.37 19.48
C SER A 73 -17.71 -25.18 19.42
N ALA A 74 -16.98 -24.88 20.49
CA ALA A 74 -15.99 -23.82 20.53
C ALA A 74 -14.76 -24.16 19.67
N VAL A 75 -14.30 -25.42 19.72
CA VAL A 75 -13.25 -25.93 18.82
C VAL A 75 -13.71 -25.89 17.37
N ALA A 76 -14.96 -26.27 17.08
CA ALA A 76 -15.52 -26.16 15.74
C ALA A 76 -15.61 -24.70 15.28
N THR A 77 -15.97 -23.76 16.16
CA THR A 77 -16.03 -22.32 15.86
C THR A 77 -14.63 -21.74 15.63
N ALA A 78 -13.64 -22.11 16.45
CA ALA A 78 -12.26 -21.68 16.27
C ALA A 78 -11.63 -22.28 15.00
N GLN A 79 -11.93 -23.56 14.70
CA GLN A 79 -11.56 -24.20 13.43
C GLN A 79 -12.23 -23.51 12.25
N GLN A 80 -13.49 -23.09 12.39
CA GLN A 80 -14.21 -22.33 11.36
C GLN A 80 -13.60 -20.93 11.16
N GLN A 81 -13.23 -20.22 12.23
CA GLN A 81 -12.57 -18.91 12.17
C GLN A 81 -11.14 -19.01 11.61
N GLN A 82 -10.38 -20.04 11.98
CA GLN A 82 -9.06 -20.31 11.40
C GLN A 82 -9.19 -20.66 9.92
N THR A 83 -10.16 -21.49 9.56
CA THR A 83 -10.47 -21.81 8.16
C THR A 83 -10.90 -20.56 7.40
N GLN A 84 -11.70 -19.68 8.01
CA GLN A 84 -12.11 -18.41 7.43
C GLN A 84 -10.91 -17.48 7.23
N ALA A 85 -10.05 -17.28 8.22
CA ALA A 85 -8.83 -16.46 8.08
C ALA A 85 -7.84 -17.04 7.07
N GLN A 86 -7.72 -18.36 6.98
CA GLN A 86 -6.91 -19.03 5.95
C GLN A 86 -7.55 -18.92 4.55
N ASN A 87 -8.88 -18.88 4.48
CA ASN A 87 -9.59 -18.61 3.24
C ASN A 87 -9.46 -17.14 2.86
N ASP A 88 -9.57 -16.20 3.81
CA ASP A 88 -9.41 -14.76 3.64
C ASP A 88 -7.99 -14.42 3.16
N ALA A 89 -6.97 -15.01 3.79
CA ALA A 89 -5.58 -14.90 3.36
C ALA A 89 -5.36 -15.52 1.97
N ARG A 90 -5.94 -16.70 1.70
CA ARG A 90 -5.91 -17.28 0.34
C ARG A 90 -6.66 -16.43 -0.67
N THR A 91 -7.76 -15.76 -0.31
CA THR A 91 -8.45 -14.82 -1.21
C THR A 91 -7.69 -13.52 -1.37
N ALA A 92 -6.95 -13.04 -0.36
CA ALA A 92 -6.10 -11.86 -0.48
C ALA A 92 -4.87 -12.15 -1.33
N GLU A 93 -4.22 -13.29 -1.12
CA GLU A 93 -3.12 -13.78 -1.96
C GLU A 93 -3.62 -14.08 -3.38
N ALA A 94 -4.78 -14.71 -3.53
CA ALA A 94 -5.44 -14.87 -4.83
C ALA A 94 -5.90 -13.54 -5.43
N ALA A 95 -6.21 -12.51 -4.64
CA ALA A 95 -6.56 -11.17 -5.13
C ALA A 95 -5.33 -10.38 -5.55
N VAL A 96 -4.19 -10.54 -4.88
CA VAL A 96 -2.89 -9.99 -5.31
C VAL A 96 -2.41 -10.71 -6.57
N LEU A 97 -2.47 -12.05 -6.60
CA LEU A 97 -2.19 -12.83 -7.80
C LEU A 97 -3.19 -12.52 -8.91
N ALA A 98 -4.47 -12.27 -8.61
CA ALA A 98 -5.45 -11.83 -9.58
C ALA A 98 -5.24 -10.38 -10.02
N ALA A 99 -4.72 -9.50 -9.16
CA ALA A 99 -4.38 -8.12 -9.50
C ALA A 99 -3.11 -8.08 -10.36
N GLN A 100 -2.09 -8.86 -10.02
CA GLN A 100 -0.90 -9.08 -10.83
C GLN A 100 -1.24 -9.81 -12.13
N ALA A 101 -2.14 -10.77 -12.11
CA ALA A 101 -2.65 -11.42 -13.31
C ALA A 101 -3.59 -10.48 -14.09
N ALA A 102 -4.28 -9.54 -13.46
CA ALA A 102 -5.13 -8.54 -14.12
C ALA A 102 -4.31 -7.39 -14.69
N GLU A 103 -3.18 -7.05 -14.07
CA GLU A 103 -2.13 -6.14 -14.55
C GLU A 103 -1.39 -6.82 -15.68
N ALA A 104 -0.86 -8.04 -15.49
CA ALA A 104 -0.28 -8.83 -16.57
C ALA A 104 -1.30 -9.11 -17.68
N ALA A 105 -2.59 -9.29 -17.37
CA ALA A 105 -3.65 -9.39 -18.37
C ALA A 105 -4.11 -8.02 -18.88
N ALA A 106 -3.79 -6.90 -18.24
CA ALA A 106 -4.04 -5.55 -18.74
C ALA A 106 -2.90 -5.17 -19.69
N THR A 107 -1.65 -5.39 -19.31
CA THR A 107 -0.45 -5.33 -20.14
C THR A 107 -0.56 -6.31 -21.29
N LYS A 108 -1.00 -7.55 -21.05
CA LYS A 108 -1.32 -8.50 -22.11
C LYS A 108 -2.59 -8.13 -22.86
N ARG A 109 -3.59 -7.44 -22.30
CA ARG A 109 -4.72 -6.90 -23.10
C ARG A 109 -4.30 -5.70 -23.93
N VAL A 110 -3.34 -4.90 -23.48
CA VAL A 110 -2.77 -3.78 -24.23
C VAL A 110 -1.83 -4.32 -25.29
N SER A 111 -1.01 -5.31 -24.97
CA SER A 111 -0.15 -6.05 -25.91
C SER A 111 -0.97 -6.93 -26.84
N ASP A 112 -2.06 -7.56 -26.41
CA ASP A 112 -3.01 -8.32 -27.23
C ASP A 112 -3.91 -7.36 -28.01
N ALA A 113 -4.25 -6.17 -27.52
CA ALA A 113 -5.00 -5.15 -28.27
C ALA A 113 -4.08 -4.44 -29.27
N LEU A 114 -2.81 -4.26 -28.95
CA LEU A 114 -1.75 -3.81 -29.84
C LEU A 114 -1.47 -4.91 -30.86
N ALA A 115 -1.34 -6.17 -30.44
CA ALA A 115 -1.19 -7.34 -31.29
C ALA A 115 -2.49 -7.68 -32.04
N ALA A 116 -3.67 -7.24 -31.60
CA ALA A 116 -4.95 -7.38 -32.31
C ALA A 116 -5.22 -6.20 -33.23
N ARG A 117 -4.73 -4.99 -32.92
CA ARG A 117 -4.65 -3.87 -33.87
C ARG A 117 -3.60 -4.15 -34.93
N MET A 118 -2.48 -4.77 -34.56
CA MET A 118 -1.45 -5.26 -35.46
C MET A 118 -1.85 -6.56 -36.15
N ALA A 119 -2.63 -7.45 -35.53
CA ALA A 119 -3.25 -8.61 -36.19
C ALA A 119 -4.42 -8.19 -37.05
N GLY A 120 -5.08 -7.06 -36.76
CA GLY A 120 -6.04 -6.36 -37.61
C GLY A 120 -5.35 -5.71 -38.81
N ALA A 121 -4.19 -5.07 -38.58
CA ALA A 121 -3.32 -4.52 -39.61
C ALA A 121 -2.65 -5.64 -40.44
N THR A 122 -2.28 -6.76 -39.82
CA THR A 122 -1.74 -7.95 -40.49
C THR A 122 -2.81 -8.94 -40.94
N THR A 123 -4.09 -8.82 -40.56
CA THR A 123 -5.21 -9.44 -41.29
C THR A 123 -5.66 -8.55 -42.42
N SER A 124 -5.42 -7.24 -42.37
CA SER A 124 -5.39 -6.37 -43.55
C SER A 124 -4.20 -6.72 -44.47
N ALA A 125 -3.06 -7.16 -43.92
CA ALA A 125 -1.90 -7.66 -44.68
C ALA A 125 -1.95 -9.17 -45.02
N ALA A 126 -2.71 -10.01 -44.31
CA ALA A 126 -2.91 -11.45 -44.54
C ALA A 126 -4.24 -11.74 -45.28
N LEU A 127 -5.13 -10.75 -45.34
CA LEU A 127 -5.97 -10.52 -46.51
C LEU A 127 -5.12 -10.21 -47.75
N SER A 128 -3.78 -10.27 -47.77
CA SER A 128 -3.04 -10.40 -49.04
C SER A 128 -3.44 -11.63 -49.85
N ALA A 129 -4.21 -12.58 -49.28
CA ALA A 129 -4.90 -13.62 -50.05
C ALA A 129 -6.22 -13.13 -50.73
N THR A 130 -6.70 -11.90 -50.47
CA THR A 130 -7.93 -11.34 -51.07
C THR A 130 -8.01 -9.79 -51.24
N VAL A 131 -7.46 -8.94 -50.35
CA VAL A 131 -7.23 -7.48 -50.51
C VAL A 131 -6.00 -7.01 -49.70
N ASP A 132 -5.07 -6.28 -50.34
CA ASP A 132 -3.92 -5.62 -49.70
C ASP A 132 -4.35 -4.35 -48.92
N GLY A 133 -4.31 -4.43 -47.59
CA GLY A 133 -4.70 -3.35 -46.67
C GLY A 133 -3.81 -2.11 -46.71
N LEU A 134 -2.54 -2.24 -47.08
CA LEU A 134 -1.63 -1.10 -47.24
C LEU A 134 -1.95 -0.38 -48.56
N ALA A 135 -2.16 -1.13 -49.64
CA ALA A 135 -2.62 -0.56 -50.90
C ALA A 135 -4.01 0.10 -50.78
N LEU A 136 -4.88 -0.41 -49.91
CA LEU A 136 -6.17 0.22 -49.60
C LEU A 136 -6.00 1.56 -48.87
N ARG A 137 -5.10 1.62 -47.89
CA ARG A 137 -4.72 2.86 -47.17
C ARG A 137 -4.10 3.89 -48.12
N GLU A 138 -3.20 3.49 -49.00
CA GLU A 138 -2.58 4.37 -50.00
C GLU A 138 -3.62 4.97 -50.95
N ARG A 139 -4.57 4.15 -51.42
CA ARG A 139 -5.69 4.62 -52.25
C ARG A 139 -6.62 5.56 -51.49
N TYR A 140 -6.84 5.32 -50.20
CA TYR A 140 -7.63 6.19 -49.33
C TYR A 140 -6.96 7.57 -49.16
N ARG A 141 -5.67 7.59 -48.78
CA ARG A 141 -4.87 8.82 -48.66
C ARG A 141 -4.80 9.57 -49.99
N ALA A 142 -4.57 8.87 -51.11
CA ALA A 142 -4.53 9.48 -52.44
C ALA A 142 -5.86 10.17 -52.80
N GLY A 143 -7.00 9.53 -52.53
CA GLY A 143 -8.32 10.12 -52.78
C GLY A 143 -8.65 11.30 -51.86
N GLY A 144 -8.23 11.23 -50.60
CA GLY A 144 -8.41 12.31 -49.60
C GLY A 144 -7.47 13.51 -49.79
N SER A 145 -6.32 13.31 -50.45
CA SER A 145 -5.32 14.37 -50.68
C SER A 145 -5.77 15.46 -51.66
N ALA A 146 -6.74 15.15 -52.53
CA ALA A 146 -7.29 16.07 -53.51
C ALA A 146 -8.39 16.95 -52.90
N THR A 147 -8.51 18.20 -53.35
CA THR A 147 -9.60 19.10 -52.94
C THR A 147 -10.40 19.57 -54.16
N PRO A 148 -11.65 19.10 -54.36
CA PRO A 148 -12.38 18.13 -53.54
C PRO A 148 -11.81 16.70 -53.65
N PRO A 149 -12.12 15.81 -52.68
CA PRO A 149 -11.65 14.43 -52.71
C PRO A 149 -12.03 13.71 -54.01
N VAL A 150 -11.13 12.88 -54.52
CA VAL A 150 -11.32 12.14 -55.78
C VAL A 150 -11.46 10.66 -55.48
N TRP A 151 -12.61 10.10 -55.85
CA TRP A 151 -12.99 8.72 -55.59
C TRP A 151 -13.22 7.99 -56.91
N ASP A 152 -12.19 7.31 -57.43
CA ASP A 152 -12.19 6.65 -58.73
C ASP A 152 -11.49 5.27 -58.68
N LEU A 153 -11.23 4.66 -59.84
CA LEU A 153 -10.56 3.36 -59.94
C LEU A 153 -9.08 3.37 -59.49
N ALA A 154 -8.43 4.54 -59.51
CA ALA A 154 -7.07 4.73 -59.04
C ALA A 154 -7.04 4.98 -57.52
N THR A 155 -8.13 5.45 -56.93
CA THR A 155 -8.33 5.62 -55.47
C THR A 155 -9.34 4.60 -54.93
N ILE A 156 -10.31 5.02 -54.10
CA ILE A 156 -11.43 4.18 -53.67
C ILE A 156 -12.67 4.60 -54.47
N PRO A 157 -13.29 3.71 -55.27
CA PRO A 157 -14.36 4.07 -56.20
C PRO A 157 -15.71 4.19 -55.48
N PHE A 158 -15.83 5.13 -54.54
CA PHE A 158 -17.12 5.48 -53.94
C PHE A 158 -18.05 6.09 -55.00
N ARG A 159 -19.33 5.70 -54.97
CA ARG A 159 -20.32 6.24 -55.89
C ARG A 159 -20.92 7.52 -55.32
N LEU A 160 -21.08 8.54 -56.16
CA LEU A 160 -21.72 9.81 -55.76
C LEU A 160 -23.24 9.66 -55.69
N THR A 161 -23.83 8.77 -56.49
CA THR A 161 -25.27 8.50 -56.47
C THR A 161 -25.60 7.01 -56.67
N ALA A 162 -26.74 6.56 -56.14
CA ALA A 162 -27.21 5.17 -56.29
C ALA A 162 -27.55 4.78 -57.74
N ALA A 163 -27.71 5.76 -58.63
CA ALA A 163 -27.96 5.55 -60.05
C ALA A 163 -26.68 5.27 -60.86
N GLU A 164 -25.50 5.49 -60.29
CA GLU A 164 -24.22 5.19 -60.94
C GLU A 164 -23.97 3.68 -60.98
N VAL A 165 -23.61 3.20 -62.18
CA VAL A 165 -23.18 1.82 -62.40
C VAL A 165 -21.87 1.61 -61.64
N PRO A 166 -21.77 0.59 -60.76
CA PRO A 166 -20.51 0.24 -60.11
C PRO A 166 -19.41 0.04 -61.15
N LEU A 167 -18.26 0.69 -60.93
CA LEU A 167 -17.09 0.54 -61.80
C LEU A 167 -16.56 -0.90 -61.80
N ASP A 168 -16.80 -1.64 -60.72
CA ASP A 168 -16.64 -3.10 -60.63
C ASP A 168 -17.96 -3.74 -60.17
N PRO A 169 -18.62 -4.57 -61.00
CA PRO A 169 -19.88 -5.24 -60.63
C PRO A 169 -19.74 -6.28 -59.52
N GLN A 170 -18.52 -6.67 -59.12
CA GLN A 170 -18.27 -7.61 -58.04
C GLN A 170 -18.01 -6.92 -56.68
N VAL A 171 -17.79 -5.60 -56.66
CA VAL A 171 -17.49 -4.83 -55.45
C VAL A 171 -18.53 -3.73 -55.27
N THR A 172 -19.44 -3.90 -54.32
CA THR A 172 -20.51 -2.90 -54.05
C THR A 172 -20.12 -2.05 -52.83
N LEU A 173 -19.50 -0.89 -53.08
CA LEU A 173 -19.22 0.11 -52.04
C LEU A 173 -20.45 1.00 -51.77
N PRO A 174 -20.60 1.51 -50.53
CA PRO A 174 -21.70 2.41 -50.19
C PRO A 174 -21.63 3.70 -50.99
N VAL A 175 -22.80 4.28 -51.27
CA VAL A 175 -22.94 5.56 -51.96
C VAL A 175 -22.60 6.68 -50.97
N ILE A 176 -21.89 7.72 -51.43
CA ILE A 176 -21.58 8.89 -50.61
C ILE A 176 -22.89 9.52 -50.11
N GLY A 177 -23.07 9.54 -48.78
CA GLY A 177 -24.28 10.01 -48.11
C GLY A 177 -25.25 8.93 -47.62
N ASP A 178 -25.01 7.66 -47.96
CA ASP A 178 -25.66 6.49 -47.32
C ASP A 178 -25.20 6.39 -45.86
N PRO A 179 -26.04 5.98 -44.88
CA PRO A 179 -25.61 5.70 -43.50
C PRO A 179 -24.39 4.76 -43.37
N ASP A 180 -24.16 3.86 -44.31
CA ASP A 180 -23.02 2.93 -44.27
C ASP A 180 -21.68 3.57 -44.73
N HIS A 181 -21.74 4.66 -45.51
CA HIS A 181 -20.55 5.39 -45.98
C HIS A 181 -19.74 6.04 -44.84
N PRO A 182 -20.32 6.85 -43.92
CA PRO A 182 -19.54 7.45 -42.84
C PRO A 182 -18.96 6.38 -41.89
N ALA A 183 -19.67 5.27 -41.67
CA ALA A 183 -19.14 4.16 -40.87
C ALA A 183 -17.90 3.52 -41.51
N LEU A 184 -17.91 3.33 -42.84
CA LEU A 184 -16.76 2.82 -43.58
C LEU A 184 -15.59 3.83 -43.59
N VAL A 185 -15.87 5.12 -43.74
CA VAL A 185 -14.84 6.17 -43.65
C VAL A 185 -14.19 6.18 -42.27
N THR A 186 -14.96 6.08 -41.18
CA THR A 186 -14.40 5.95 -39.83
C THR A 186 -13.46 4.75 -39.68
N VAL A 187 -13.81 3.60 -40.28
CA VAL A 187 -12.92 2.42 -40.27
C VAL A 187 -11.64 2.66 -41.06
N LEU A 188 -11.69 3.40 -42.16
CA LEU A 188 -10.52 3.77 -42.95
C LEU A 188 -9.64 4.80 -42.24
N ASP A 189 -10.23 5.77 -41.55
CA ASP A 189 -9.52 6.73 -40.68
C ASP A 189 -8.85 6.00 -39.51
N ASP A 190 -9.58 5.11 -38.82
CA ASP A 190 -9.03 4.32 -37.72
C ASP A 190 -7.88 3.42 -38.16
N LEU A 191 -7.95 2.88 -39.39
CA LEU A 191 -6.86 2.13 -40.01
C LEU A 191 -5.66 3.05 -40.28
N ASP A 192 -5.89 4.23 -40.84
CA ASP A 192 -4.82 5.19 -41.13
C ASP A 192 -4.08 5.62 -39.87
N ASP A 193 -4.83 6.03 -38.84
CA ASP A 193 -4.33 6.43 -37.53
C ASP A 193 -3.56 5.29 -36.84
N SER A 194 -4.05 4.05 -36.96
CA SER A 194 -3.39 2.89 -36.34
C SER A 194 -2.03 2.59 -36.99
N VAL A 195 -1.95 2.68 -38.33
CA VAL A 195 -0.68 2.46 -39.03
C VAL A 195 0.28 3.63 -38.82
N ASP A 196 -0.23 4.86 -38.72
CA ASP A 196 0.55 6.06 -38.37
C ASP A 196 1.15 5.95 -36.97
N ALA A 197 0.35 5.58 -35.97
CA ALA A 197 0.81 5.38 -34.59
C ALA A 197 1.87 4.27 -34.47
N ILE A 198 1.74 3.20 -35.26
CA ILE A 198 2.76 2.14 -35.32
C ILE A 198 4.04 2.66 -35.97
N ALA A 199 3.93 3.42 -37.07
CA ALA A 199 5.08 4.02 -37.74
C ALA A 199 5.85 4.98 -36.80
N ASP A 200 5.13 5.84 -36.06
CA ASP A 200 5.71 6.75 -35.06
C ASP A 200 6.45 5.99 -33.95
N LEU A 201 5.81 4.95 -33.40
CA LEU A 201 6.38 4.15 -32.33
C LEU A 201 7.65 3.40 -32.78
N VAL A 202 7.63 2.84 -34.00
CA VAL A 202 8.76 2.14 -34.59
C VAL A 202 9.91 3.09 -34.92
N ALA A 203 9.60 4.28 -35.45
CA ALA A 203 10.58 5.33 -35.68
C ALA A 203 11.22 5.80 -34.36
N ALA A 204 10.42 6.00 -33.32
CA ALA A 204 10.88 6.39 -32.00
C ALA A 204 11.78 5.32 -31.36
N GLU A 205 11.42 4.04 -31.45
CA GLU A 205 12.24 2.92 -30.98
C GLU A 205 13.56 2.82 -31.76
N GLY A 206 13.51 2.93 -33.09
CA GLY A 206 14.71 2.90 -33.95
C GLY A 206 15.71 3.99 -33.57
N ILE A 207 15.22 5.21 -33.31
CA ILE A 207 16.04 6.34 -32.88
C ILE A 207 16.50 6.19 -31.43
N HIS A 208 15.65 5.70 -30.53
CA HIS A 208 16.02 5.39 -29.15
C HIS A 208 17.20 4.42 -29.10
N GLN A 209 17.13 3.32 -29.85
CA GLN A 209 18.20 2.32 -29.95
C GLN A 209 19.44 2.88 -30.65
N LEU A 210 19.28 3.71 -31.67
CA LEU A 210 20.40 4.37 -32.37
C LEU A 210 21.18 5.29 -31.43
N VAL A 211 20.48 6.15 -30.67
CA VAL A 211 21.07 7.04 -29.65
C VAL A 211 21.68 6.24 -28.51
N GLY A 212 21.04 5.13 -28.12
CA GLY A 212 21.58 4.16 -27.16
C GLY A 212 22.83 3.41 -27.64
N GLY A 213 23.28 3.62 -28.88
CA GLY A 213 24.45 2.97 -29.48
C GLY A 213 24.20 1.53 -29.95
N ASN A 214 22.95 1.09 -29.95
CA ASN A 214 22.55 -0.26 -30.35
C ASN A 214 22.15 -0.30 -31.83
N LEU A 215 23.16 -0.21 -32.71
CA LEU A 215 22.98 -0.19 -34.17
C LEU A 215 22.27 -1.44 -34.72
N ALA A 216 22.40 -2.58 -34.05
CA ALA A 216 21.73 -3.82 -34.44
C ALA A 216 20.22 -3.75 -34.20
N ARG A 217 19.80 -3.16 -33.07
CA ARG A 217 18.37 -3.03 -32.72
C ARG A 217 17.73 -1.78 -33.34
N SER A 218 18.49 -0.74 -33.69
CA SER A 218 17.97 0.37 -34.49
C SER A 218 17.54 -0.08 -35.89
N GLY A 219 18.17 -1.12 -36.44
CA GLY A 219 17.77 -1.74 -37.71
C GLY A 219 16.51 -2.59 -37.62
N ALA A 220 16.10 -3.00 -36.41
CA ALA A 220 14.86 -3.77 -36.22
C ALA A 220 13.62 -2.95 -36.60
N ALA A 221 13.66 -1.62 -36.52
CA ALA A 221 12.60 -0.76 -37.04
C ALA A 221 12.37 -0.92 -38.55
N LEU A 222 13.45 -1.12 -39.33
CA LEU A 222 13.40 -1.40 -40.76
C LEU A 222 12.91 -2.83 -41.02
N GLU A 223 13.26 -3.77 -40.14
CA GLU A 223 12.78 -5.16 -40.21
C GLU A 223 11.27 -5.23 -39.96
N ILE A 224 10.73 -4.47 -38.99
CA ILE A 224 9.28 -4.34 -38.76
C ILE A 224 8.56 -3.83 -40.01
N ALA A 225 9.14 -2.85 -40.71
CA ALA A 225 8.57 -2.33 -41.96
C ALA A 225 8.61 -3.36 -43.11
N GLN A 226 9.60 -4.26 -43.12
CA GLN A 226 9.76 -5.28 -44.17
C GLN A 226 9.01 -6.59 -43.89
N SER A 227 8.96 -7.05 -42.63
CA SER A 227 8.41 -8.34 -42.22
C SER A 227 7.04 -8.23 -41.54
N GLY A 228 6.64 -7.03 -41.10
CA GLY A 228 5.42 -6.78 -40.33
C GLY A 228 5.46 -7.33 -38.89
N THR A 229 6.60 -7.84 -38.43
CA THR A 229 6.75 -8.40 -37.08
C THR A 229 7.34 -7.38 -36.11
N VAL A 230 6.52 -6.86 -35.20
CA VAL A 230 6.97 -5.96 -34.12
C VAL A 230 7.65 -6.77 -33.01
N PRO A 231 8.77 -6.29 -32.44
CA PRO A 231 9.42 -6.88 -31.27
C PRO A 231 8.47 -7.00 -30.07
N ASP A 232 8.67 -8.04 -29.25
CA ASP A 232 7.83 -8.28 -28.07
C ASP A 232 7.92 -7.17 -27.01
N ASP A 233 9.08 -6.49 -26.92
CA ASP A 233 9.33 -5.39 -25.98
C ASP A 233 9.98 -4.18 -26.68
N LEU A 234 9.41 -3.00 -26.44
CA LEU A 234 9.92 -1.70 -26.89
C LEU A 234 10.57 -0.98 -25.70
N ASP A 235 11.81 -0.53 -25.84
CA ASP A 235 12.55 0.09 -24.74
C ASP A 235 12.22 1.59 -24.62
N VAL A 236 11.76 2.23 -25.70
CA VAL A 236 11.45 3.67 -25.75
C VAL A 236 10.45 4.10 -24.67
N VAL A 237 9.50 3.23 -24.31
CA VAL A 237 8.51 3.47 -23.25
C VAL A 237 9.09 3.43 -21.83
N SER A 238 10.31 2.92 -21.68
CA SER A 238 11.02 2.76 -20.40
C SER A 238 12.20 3.73 -20.24
N THR A 239 12.19 4.86 -20.95
CA THR A 239 13.28 5.84 -20.92
C THR A 239 13.49 6.38 -19.48
N PRO A 240 14.65 6.14 -18.85
CA PRO A 240 14.91 6.61 -17.49
C PRO A 240 14.94 8.13 -17.43
N VAL A 241 14.11 8.72 -16.57
CA VAL A 241 14.14 10.18 -16.31
C VAL A 241 15.34 10.50 -15.44
N ARG A 242 16.26 11.34 -15.93
CA ARG A 242 17.35 11.87 -15.10
C ARG A 242 16.79 12.86 -14.08
N GLY A 243 17.33 12.83 -12.87
CA GLY A 243 16.92 13.69 -11.78
C GLY A 243 17.78 13.49 -10.54
N TYR A 244 17.39 14.16 -9.47
CA TYR A 244 18.05 14.07 -8.17
C TYR A 244 17.04 13.80 -7.07
N ASP A 245 17.52 13.23 -5.98
CA ASP A 245 16.67 12.79 -4.89
C ASP A 245 16.53 13.85 -3.80
N ILE A 246 15.31 13.97 -3.29
CA ILE A 246 14.97 14.63 -2.03
C ILE A 246 14.31 13.59 -1.11
N THR A 247 14.48 13.74 0.19
CA THR A 247 13.87 12.85 1.19
C THR A 247 12.79 13.61 1.94
N HIS A 248 11.59 13.04 2.06
CA HIS A 248 10.54 13.56 2.91
C HIS A 248 10.41 12.73 4.17
N ARG A 249 10.15 13.38 5.29
CA ARG A 249 9.88 12.77 6.59
C ARG A 249 8.67 13.42 7.23
N VAL A 250 7.69 12.60 7.60
CA VAL A 250 6.50 13.06 8.30
C VAL A 250 6.57 12.58 9.75
N LEU A 251 6.62 13.53 10.67
CA LEU A 251 6.85 13.29 12.09
C LEU A 251 5.70 13.87 12.93
N VAL A 252 5.36 13.18 14.01
CA VAL A 252 4.55 13.73 15.10
C VAL A 252 5.49 14.02 16.26
N VAL A 253 5.58 15.27 16.72
CA VAL A 253 6.45 15.63 17.84
C VAL A 253 5.67 16.37 18.92
N GLY A 254 5.97 16.05 20.17
CA GLY A 254 5.48 16.74 21.35
C GLY A 254 6.62 17.27 22.20
N ASP A 255 6.26 18.09 23.19
CA ASP A 255 7.19 18.50 24.23
C ASP A 255 7.60 17.30 25.10
N THR A 256 8.75 17.42 25.74
CA THR A 256 9.33 16.42 26.65
C THR A 256 8.59 16.32 27.98
N ALA A 257 7.80 17.34 28.33
CA ALA A 257 6.95 17.36 29.51
C ALA A 257 5.60 16.66 29.21
N ALA A 258 5.30 15.58 29.93
CA ALA A 258 4.00 14.91 29.84
C ALA A 258 2.93 15.79 30.51
N ALA A 259 1.93 16.25 29.75
CA ALA A 259 0.80 16.99 30.33
C ALA A 259 -0.51 16.76 29.55
N ALA A 260 -1.28 15.78 30.02
CA ALA A 260 -2.71 15.87 30.30
C ALA A 260 -3.07 14.64 31.14
N PRO A 261 -3.56 14.76 32.38
CA PRO A 261 -4.09 13.61 33.08
C PRO A 261 -5.39 13.20 32.37
N TRP A 262 -5.33 12.11 31.61
CA TRP A 262 -6.52 11.37 31.25
C TRP A 262 -7.31 11.10 32.54
N PRO A 263 -8.64 11.27 32.57
CA PRO A 263 -9.42 11.13 33.79
C PRO A 263 -9.62 9.66 34.17
N SER A 264 -8.54 8.89 34.31
CA SER A 264 -8.50 7.56 34.91
C SER A 264 -8.03 7.65 36.37
N THR A 265 -8.50 6.73 37.21
CA THR A 265 -8.13 6.66 38.63
C THR A 265 -6.75 6.03 38.85
N SER A 266 -6.18 5.34 37.85
CA SER A 266 -4.83 4.77 37.88
C SER A 266 -4.30 4.57 36.45
N PRO A 267 -3.03 4.94 36.15
CA PRO A 267 -2.44 4.69 34.84
C PRO A 267 -2.36 3.19 34.53
N GLY A 268 -2.59 2.82 33.26
CA GLY A 268 -2.34 1.47 32.78
C GLY A 268 -0.85 1.11 32.78
N VAL A 269 -0.51 -0.16 32.51
CA VAL A 269 0.89 -0.61 32.43
C VAL A 269 1.63 0.18 31.34
N ILE A 270 1.03 0.34 30.15
CA ILE A 270 1.61 1.10 29.03
C ILE A 270 1.83 2.57 29.42
N GLY A 271 0.86 3.20 30.07
CA GLY A 271 0.99 4.59 30.52
C GLY A 271 2.04 4.79 31.61
N THR A 272 2.34 3.75 32.40
CA THR A 272 3.42 3.79 33.40
C THR A 272 4.80 3.60 32.76
N VAL A 273 4.89 2.75 31.73
CA VAL A 273 6.12 2.51 30.96
C VAL A 273 6.51 3.75 30.14
N ASP A 274 5.54 4.35 29.46
CA ASP A 274 5.72 5.56 28.66
C ASP A 274 4.60 6.60 28.89
N PRO A 275 4.80 7.48 29.88
CA PRO A 275 3.85 8.55 30.19
C PRO A 275 3.68 9.57 29.06
N ARG A 276 4.69 9.74 28.19
CA ARG A 276 4.63 10.71 27.08
C ARG A 276 3.74 10.20 25.98
N TYR A 277 3.88 8.91 25.66
CA TYR A 277 2.99 8.22 24.72
C TYR A 277 1.53 8.26 25.18
N ALA A 278 1.27 7.97 26.47
CA ALA A 278 -0.08 8.05 27.02
C ALA A 278 -0.65 9.49 26.99
N ALA A 279 0.16 10.50 27.32
CA ALA A 279 -0.27 11.90 27.27
C ALA A 279 -0.57 12.37 25.84
N TRP A 280 0.20 11.93 24.85
CA TRP A 280 -0.07 12.20 23.44
C TRP A 280 -1.39 11.56 22.98
N LEU A 281 -1.60 10.27 23.28
CA LEU A 281 -2.86 9.59 22.97
C LEU A 281 -4.07 10.23 23.66
N ALA A 282 -3.91 10.68 24.90
CA ALA A 282 -4.95 11.39 25.63
C ALA A 282 -5.39 12.69 24.92
N GLY A 283 -4.52 13.29 24.10
CA GLY A 283 -4.87 14.43 23.26
C GLY A 283 -5.74 14.06 22.04
N LEU A 284 -5.58 12.86 21.48
CA LEU A 284 -6.30 12.41 20.28
C LEU A 284 -7.71 11.89 20.59
N LEU A 285 -7.96 11.46 21.82
CA LEU A 285 -9.24 10.89 22.21
C LEU A 285 -10.13 11.94 22.90
N PRO A 286 -11.47 11.89 22.73
CA PRO A 286 -12.38 12.77 23.46
C PRO A 286 -12.38 12.47 24.97
N ASP A 287 -12.75 13.47 25.78
CA ASP A 287 -12.91 13.28 27.23
C ASP A 287 -13.93 12.16 27.51
N PRO A 288 -13.52 11.06 28.18
CA PRO A 288 -14.39 9.90 28.39
C PRO A 288 -15.58 10.20 29.32
N ARG A 289 -15.59 11.33 30.05
CA ARG A 289 -16.75 11.78 30.83
C ARG A 289 -17.88 12.32 29.96
N ARG A 290 -17.56 12.73 28.72
CA ARG A 290 -18.54 13.22 27.73
C ARG A 290 -19.05 12.11 26.83
N VAL A 291 -18.49 10.91 26.93
CA VAL A 291 -18.83 9.77 26.08
C VAL A 291 -19.78 8.86 26.86
N HIS A 292 -20.99 8.70 26.36
CA HIS A 292 -22.07 7.97 27.01
C HIS A 292 -22.38 6.67 26.27
N LEU A 293 -22.74 5.64 27.04
CA LEU A 293 -23.27 4.37 26.57
C LEU A 293 -24.38 3.89 27.49
N GLN A 294 -25.21 2.97 27.01
CA GLN A 294 -26.20 2.31 27.84
C GLN A 294 -25.87 0.83 27.98
N ALA A 295 -25.83 0.34 29.21
CA ALA A 295 -25.77 -1.08 29.52
C ALA A 295 -27.19 -1.60 29.69
N VAL A 296 -27.56 -2.63 28.93
CA VAL A 296 -28.90 -3.24 28.95
C VAL A 296 -28.76 -4.70 29.36
N ALA A 297 -29.33 -5.04 30.52
CA ALA A 297 -29.44 -6.41 30.97
C ALA A 297 -30.70 -7.06 30.40
N THR A 298 -30.56 -8.27 29.86
CA THR A 298 -31.67 -9.02 29.29
C THR A 298 -31.91 -10.35 30.01
N ASP A 299 -33.14 -10.83 29.98
CA ASP A 299 -33.48 -12.20 30.38
C ASP A 299 -33.13 -13.22 29.28
N ASP A 300 -33.36 -14.51 29.57
CA ASP A 300 -33.10 -15.61 28.63
C ASP A 300 -33.98 -15.56 27.37
N ALA A 301 -35.11 -14.84 27.41
CA ALA A 301 -36.01 -14.60 26.28
C ALA A 301 -35.62 -13.34 25.48
N GLY A 302 -34.59 -12.60 25.91
CA GLY A 302 -34.12 -11.35 25.29
C GLY A 302 -34.90 -10.10 25.70
N GLY A 303 -35.81 -10.21 26.68
CA GLY A 303 -36.52 -9.07 27.26
C GLY A 303 -35.61 -8.21 28.13
N VAL A 304 -35.78 -6.90 28.12
CA VAL A 304 -34.99 -5.97 28.94
C VAL A 304 -35.45 -6.03 30.39
N VAL A 305 -34.52 -6.35 31.29
CA VAL A 305 -34.76 -6.49 32.74
C VAL A 305 -34.30 -5.23 33.50
N ALA A 306 -33.16 -4.67 33.09
CA ALA A 306 -32.61 -3.44 33.66
C ALA A 306 -31.79 -2.68 32.62
N SER A 307 -31.73 -1.37 32.74
CA SER A 307 -30.88 -0.51 31.91
C SER A 307 -30.15 0.50 32.79
N LEU A 308 -28.89 0.76 32.49
CA LEU A 308 -28.05 1.73 33.19
C LEU A 308 -27.29 2.57 32.18
N ASP A 309 -27.44 3.88 32.26
CA ASP A 309 -26.60 4.81 31.51
C ASP A 309 -25.25 4.94 32.22
N LEU A 310 -24.18 4.77 31.45
CA LEU A 310 -22.80 4.88 31.89
C LEU A 310 -22.04 5.88 31.03
N THR A 311 -20.92 6.37 31.56
CA THR A 311 -19.89 7.08 30.80
C THR A 311 -18.69 6.19 30.57
N ALA A 312 -17.93 6.47 29.51
CA ALA A 312 -16.68 5.77 29.23
C ALA A 312 -15.67 5.88 30.40
N ALA A 313 -15.73 6.96 31.19
CA ALA A 313 -14.88 7.16 32.36
C ALA A 313 -15.11 6.12 33.48
N GLU A 314 -16.33 5.59 33.62
CA GLU A 314 -16.67 4.60 34.63
C GLU A 314 -16.05 3.21 34.36
N LEU A 315 -15.55 2.98 33.14
CA LEU A 315 -14.81 1.76 32.79
C LEU A 315 -13.37 1.77 33.33
N GLY A 316 -12.88 2.91 33.84
CA GLY A 316 -11.56 3.03 34.48
C GLY A 316 -10.38 2.77 33.54
N LEU A 317 -10.56 2.98 32.23
CA LEU A 317 -9.55 2.75 31.19
C LEU A 317 -8.68 3.98 30.96
N ASP A 318 -7.37 3.76 30.79
CA ASP A 318 -6.43 4.81 30.37
C ASP A 318 -6.43 4.98 28.83
N ALA A 319 -5.87 6.07 28.31
CA ALA A 319 -5.90 6.35 26.86
C ALA A 319 -5.31 5.20 25.99
N PRO A 320 -4.16 4.58 26.33
CA PRO A 320 -3.65 3.43 25.59
C PRO A 320 -4.57 2.19 25.65
N ASP A 321 -5.33 2.02 26.74
CA ASP A 321 -6.24 0.88 26.86
C ASP A 321 -7.42 0.99 25.89
N TRP A 322 -7.86 2.22 25.57
CA TRP A 322 -8.93 2.44 24.60
C TRP A 322 -8.57 1.98 23.19
N LEU A 323 -7.32 2.15 22.75
CA LEU A 323 -6.85 1.62 21.46
C LEU A 323 -7.02 0.10 21.40
N ARG A 324 -6.72 -0.57 22.50
CA ARG A 324 -6.80 -2.03 22.61
C ARG A 324 -8.25 -2.52 22.69
N VAL A 325 -9.05 -1.91 23.56
CA VAL A 325 -10.47 -2.24 23.75
C VAL A 325 -11.29 -1.95 22.50
N ALA A 326 -10.93 -0.94 21.70
CA ALA A 326 -11.59 -0.66 20.43
C ALA A 326 -11.42 -1.80 19.39
N ALA A 327 -10.37 -2.60 19.51
CA ALA A 327 -10.14 -3.77 18.66
C ALA A 327 -10.75 -5.08 19.22
N ASP A 328 -11.24 -5.08 20.47
CA ASP A 328 -11.78 -6.26 21.16
C ASP A 328 -13.16 -5.94 21.79
N ALA A 329 -14.21 -6.15 20.99
CA ALA A 329 -15.59 -5.96 21.43
C ALA A 329 -15.98 -6.89 22.60
N GLY A 330 -15.34 -8.05 22.72
CA GLY A 330 -15.59 -9.00 23.81
C GLY A 330 -15.11 -8.45 25.14
N GLU A 331 -13.92 -7.86 25.17
CA GLU A 331 -13.42 -7.18 26.37
C GLU A 331 -14.22 -5.94 26.72
N LEU A 332 -14.57 -5.11 25.72
CA LEU A 332 -15.43 -3.95 25.96
C LEU A 332 -16.73 -4.36 26.65
N ALA A 333 -17.42 -5.38 26.11
CA ALA A 333 -18.65 -5.90 26.70
C ALA A 333 -18.45 -6.44 28.12
N ALA A 334 -17.34 -7.14 28.39
CA ALA A 334 -17.01 -7.63 29.71
C ALA A 334 -16.76 -6.50 30.72
N ARG A 335 -16.09 -5.42 30.32
CA ARG A 335 -15.84 -4.24 31.17
C ARG A 335 -17.13 -3.47 31.46
N VAL A 336 -18.00 -3.32 30.46
CA VAL A 336 -19.33 -2.72 30.65
C VAL A 336 -20.16 -3.56 31.63
N ALA A 337 -20.16 -4.89 31.48
CA ALA A 337 -20.84 -5.79 32.41
C ALA A 337 -20.28 -5.69 33.84
N ARG A 338 -18.95 -5.57 33.99
CA ARG A 338 -18.27 -5.38 35.28
C ARG A 338 -18.69 -4.08 35.97
N ALA A 339 -18.81 -2.98 35.22
CA ALA A 339 -19.23 -1.69 35.75
C ALA A 339 -20.73 -1.64 36.07
N ALA A 340 -21.57 -2.22 35.20
CA ALA A 340 -23.02 -2.10 35.29
C ALA A 340 -23.66 -3.00 36.36
N ARG A 341 -23.26 -4.28 36.43
CA ARG A 341 -23.97 -5.29 37.22
C ARG A 341 -24.07 -4.94 38.72
N PRO A 342 -23.01 -4.50 39.43
CA PRO A 342 -23.12 -4.14 40.84
C PRO A 342 -24.10 -2.97 41.12
N VAL A 343 -24.21 -2.03 40.18
CA VAL A 343 -25.13 -0.88 40.27
C VAL A 343 -26.57 -1.31 40.01
N MET A 344 -26.78 -2.17 39.00
CA MET A 344 -28.10 -2.74 38.71
C MET A 344 -28.60 -3.63 39.86
N ASP A 345 -27.73 -4.47 40.43
CA ASP A 345 -28.05 -5.36 41.55
C ASP A 345 -28.41 -4.60 42.84
N SER A 346 -27.84 -3.41 43.04
CA SER A 346 -28.12 -2.58 44.22
C SER A 346 -29.35 -1.68 44.05
N SER A 347 -29.82 -1.48 42.82
CA SER A 347 -30.99 -0.64 42.50
C SER A 347 -32.26 -1.44 42.23
N GLY A 348 -32.16 -2.72 41.86
CA GLY A 348 -33.28 -3.61 41.62
C GLY A 348 -33.59 -4.56 42.79
N ASP A 349 -34.82 -5.07 42.83
CA ASP A 349 -35.26 -6.09 43.81
C ASP A 349 -34.75 -7.51 43.45
N THR A 350 -34.36 -7.74 42.20
CA THR A 350 -33.89 -9.03 41.69
C THR A 350 -32.46 -8.91 41.14
N PRO A 351 -31.52 -9.78 41.56
CA PRO A 351 -30.16 -9.79 41.02
C PRO A 351 -30.14 -10.02 39.51
N VAL A 352 -29.34 -9.22 38.81
CA VAL A 352 -29.15 -9.29 37.36
C VAL A 352 -28.11 -10.37 37.03
N THR A 353 -28.60 -11.57 36.70
CA THR A 353 -27.74 -12.72 36.37
C THR A 353 -27.54 -12.96 34.87
N GLY A 354 -28.44 -12.41 34.05
CA GLY A 354 -28.46 -12.58 32.60
C GLY A 354 -27.39 -11.76 31.84
N PRO A 355 -27.37 -11.88 30.50
CA PRO A 355 -26.40 -11.19 29.66
C PRO A 355 -26.61 -9.67 29.67
N ILE A 356 -25.50 -8.93 29.54
CA ILE A 356 -25.47 -7.47 29.44
C ILE A 356 -24.97 -7.09 28.04
N ARG A 357 -25.75 -6.25 27.35
CA ARG A 357 -25.44 -5.74 26.02
C ARG A 357 -25.20 -4.24 26.06
N ILE A 358 -24.38 -3.76 25.13
CA ILE A 358 -24.16 -2.33 24.92
C ILE A 358 -25.24 -1.86 23.94
N ALA A 359 -25.96 -0.82 24.32
CA ALA A 359 -26.91 -0.13 23.48
C ALA A 359 -26.53 1.35 23.36
N PRO A 360 -26.90 2.02 22.25
CA PRO A 360 -26.79 3.47 22.15
C PRO A 360 -27.64 4.14 23.24
N SER A 361 -27.13 5.22 23.83
CA SER A 361 -27.91 5.99 24.79
C SER A 361 -29.11 6.65 24.09
N ALA A 362 -30.32 6.48 24.64
CA ALA A 362 -31.56 6.91 24.00
C ALA A 362 -31.69 8.44 23.87
N GLN A 363 -31.08 9.20 24.78
CA GLN A 363 -31.04 10.66 24.76
C GLN A 363 -29.66 11.17 25.17
N LEU A 364 -28.92 11.73 24.23
CA LEU A 364 -27.66 12.41 24.50
C LEU A 364 -27.93 13.88 24.82
N ALA A 365 -27.39 14.36 25.94
CA ALA A 365 -27.41 15.78 26.27
C ALA A 365 -26.56 16.58 25.25
N PRO A 366 -26.85 17.88 25.03
CA PRO A 366 -26.01 18.72 24.20
C PRO A 366 -24.54 18.68 24.66
N GLY A 367 -23.63 18.33 23.76
CA GLY A 367 -22.19 18.20 24.05
C GLY A 367 -21.73 16.82 24.55
N ALA A 368 -22.67 15.88 24.78
CA ALA A 368 -22.39 14.46 24.96
C ALA A 368 -22.12 13.76 23.61
N MET A 369 -21.36 12.68 23.66
CA MET A 369 -20.97 11.88 22.50
C MET A 369 -21.37 10.42 22.71
N PRO A 370 -21.72 9.70 21.64
CA PRO A 370 -21.95 8.26 21.70
C PRO A 370 -20.61 7.50 21.82
N LEU A 371 -20.64 6.28 22.37
CA LEU A 371 -19.45 5.43 22.53
C LEU A 371 -18.71 5.17 21.22
N GLU A 372 -19.45 5.03 20.13
CA GLU A 372 -18.96 4.81 18.77
C GLU A 372 -17.98 5.89 18.33
N ALA A 373 -18.17 7.14 18.79
CA ALA A 373 -17.25 8.25 18.50
C ALA A 373 -15.86 8.01 19.13
N LEU A 374 -15.82 7.57 20.39
CA LEU A 374 -14.57 7.23 21.06
C LEU A 374 -13.90 6.00 20.44
N LEU A 375 -14.68 4.97 20.07
CA LEU A 375 -14.17 3.77 19.42
C LEU A 375 -13.60 4.06 18.03
N ALA A 376 -14.22 4.95 17.28
CA ALA A 376 -13.71 5.42 15.98
C ALA A 376 -12.38 6.16 16.14
N ALA A 377 -12.29 7.12 17.07
CA ALA A 377 -11.05 7.84 17.36
C ALA A 377 -9.93 6.91 17.85
N ALA A 378 -10.25 5.96 18.72
CA ALA A 378 -9.30 4.97 19.22
C ALA A 378 -8.81 4.03 18.11
N SER A 379 -9.68 3.67 17.16
CA SER A 379 -9.32 2.84 16.01
C SER A 379 -8.45 3.60 15.01
N ALA A 380 -8.74 4.87 14.73
CA ALA A 380 -7.91 5.74 13.90
C ALA A 380 -6.52 5.97 14.52
N ALA A 381 -6.46 6.26 15.83
CA ALA A 381 -5.21 6.38 16.57
C ALA A 381 -4.41 5.06 16.57
N ARG A 382 -5.08 3.91 16.71
CA ARG A 382 -4.43 2.59 16.62
C ARG A 382 -3.84 2.33 15.23
N ALA A 383 -4.55 2.69 14.15
CA ALA A 383 -4.05 2.55 12.79
C ALA A 383 -2.78 3.40 12.56
N LEU A 384 -2.80 4.66 13.01
CA LEU A 384 -1.63 5.54 13.00
C LEU A 384 -0.44 4.93 13.75
N VAL A 385 -0.65 4.47 14.98
CA VAL A 385 0.42 3.88 15.81
C VAL A 385 0.99 2.60 15.19
N ALA A 386 0.14 1.78 14.56
CA ALA A 386 0.58 0.52 13.96
C ALA A 386 1.54 0.73 12.78
N GLY A 387 1.41 1.82 12.03
CA GLY A 387 2.30 2.19 10.93
C GLY A 387 3.50 3.05 11.35
N ALA A 388 3.46 3.65 12.54
CA ALA A 388 4.49 4.56 13.00
C ALA A 388 5.58 3.86 13.84
N ARG A 389 6.75 4.48 13.91
CA ARG A 389 7.83 4.08 14.84
C ARG A 389 8.23 5.22 15.77
N ALA A 390 8.90 4.89 16.86
CA ALA A 390 9.50 5.91 17.73
C ALA A 390 10.47 6.81 16.94
N LEU A 391 10.42 8.12 17.22
CA LEU A 391 11.34 9.10 16.65
C LEU A 391 12.80 8.76 17.00
N GLN A 392 13.70 8.95 16.03
CA GLN A 392 15.14 8.75 16.17
C GLN A 392 15.89 10.04 15.82
N ALA A 393 17.13 10.16 16.32
CA ALA A 393 17.99 11.32 16.00
C ALA A 393 18.30 11.43 14.50
N SER A 394 18.40 10.29 13.82
CA SER A 394 18.57 10.21 12.36
C SER A 394 17.45 10.91 11.59
N ASP A 395 16.22 10.94 12.13
CA ASP A 395 15.05 11.59 11.51
C ASP A 395 15.16 13.11 11.42
N LEU A 396 15.96 13.70 12.30
CA LEU A 396 16.22 15.14 12.36
C LEU A 396 17.63 15.50 11.90
N THR A 397 18.34 14.56 11.26
CA THR A 397 19.70 14.75 10.75
C THR A 397 19.67 14.93 9.23
N ALA A 398 20.48 15.86 8.71
CA ALA A 398 20.59 16.12 7.27
C ALA A 398 21.22 14.93 6.53
N SER A 399 21.02 14.88 5.20
CA SER A 399 21.66 13.86 4.38
C SER A 399 23.19 13.95 4.45
N GLY A 400 23.86 12.84 4.74
CA GLY A 400 25.33 12.79 4.88
C GLY A 400 25.88 13.26 6.22
N GLU A 401 25.05 13.74 7.15
CA GLU A 401 25.47 14.08 8.51
C GLU A 401 25.29 12.89 9.46
N THR A 402 26.17 12.80 10.46
CA THR A 402 26.07 11.78 11.52
C THR A 402 25.13 12.28 12.62
N PRO A 403 24.13 11.49 13.03
CA PRO A 403 23.24 11.89 14.11
C PRO A 403 24.00 12.04 15.44
N PRO A 404 23.60 12.98 16.32
CA PRO A 404 24.21 13.10 17.64
C PRO A 404 23.97 11.83 18.47
N PRO A 405 24.95 11.40 19.28
CA PRO A 405 24.79 10.22 20.12
C PRO A 405 23.71 10.46 21.19
N PRO A 406 23.00 9.41 21.63
CA PRO A 406 22.01 9.55 22.70
C PRO A 406 22.63 10.02 24.00
N ALA A 407 21.94 10.92 24.69
CA ALA A 407 22.36 11.38 26.02
C ALA A 407 22.19 10.28 27.07
N ALA A 408 22.98 10.35 28.15
CA ALA A 408 23.02 9.30 29.18
C ALA A 408 21.66 9.14 29.91
N ASP A 409 20.94 10.23 30.13
CA ASP A 409 19.60 10.23 30.72
C ASP A 409 18.56 9.54 29.83
N VAL A 410 18.70 9.64 28.50
CA VAL A 410 17.86 8.93 27.53
C VAL A 410 18.08 7.41 27.63
N VAL A 411 19.33 6.97 27.78
CA VAL A 411 19.66 5.55 28.01
C VAL A 411 19.06 5.07 29.33
N VAL A 412 19.18 5.86 30.40
CA VAL A 412 18.56 5.55 31.71
C VAL A 412 17.04 5.46 31.59
N ALA A 413 16.40 6.35 30.82
CA ALA A 413 14.96 6.31 30.59
C ALA A 413 14.53 5.03 29.85
N ALA A 414 15.28 4.59 28.85
CA ALA A 414 15.02 3.34 28.14
C ALA A 414 15.13 2.11 29.06
N VAL A 415 16.21 2.04 29.86
CA VAL A 415 16.40 0.96 30.86
C VAL A 415 15.28 0.96 31.88
N ARG A 416 14.87 2.14 32.38
CA ARG A 416 13.75 2.27 33.31
C ARG A 416 12.45 1.77 32.69
N ALA A 417 12.14 2.14 31.44
CA ALA A 417 10.91 1.72 30.77
C ALA A 417 10.80 0.18 30.70
N VAL A 418 11.88 -0.49 30.28
CA VAL A 418 11.91 -1.97 30.23
C VAL A 418 11.83 -2.57 31.63
N THR A 419 12.55 -2.00 32.61
CA THR A 419 12.53 -2.48 34.00
C THR A 419 11.13 -2.39 34.60
N VAL A 420 10.42 -1.28 34.37
CA VAL A 420 9.03 -1.07 34.82
C VAL A 420 8.10 -2.10 34.18
N ALA A 421 8.25 -2.37 32.88
CA ALA A 421 7.48 -3.42 32.20
C ALA A 421 7.74 -4.80 32.83
N GLN A 422 9.00 -5.18 33.04
CA GLN A 422 9.37 -6.45 33.68
C GLN A 422 8.80 -6.56 35.10
N GLN A 423 8.88 -5.49 35.91
CA GLN A 423 8.31 -5.45 37.26
C GLN A 423 6.79 -5.58 37.26
N ALA A 424 6.09 -4.92 36.33
CA ALA A 424 4.65 -5.02 36.19
C ALA A 424 4.21 -6.45 35.83
N LEU A 425 4.92 -7.11 34.91
CA LEU A 425 4.63 -8.51 34.55
C LEU A 425 4.93 -9.46 35.72
N ALA A 426 6.01 -9.24 36.48
CA ALA A 426 6.33 -10.05 37.65
C ALA A 426 5.28 -9.91 38.77
N ALA A 427 4.79 -8.70 39.02
CA ALA A 427 3.69 -8.46 39.94
C ALA A 427 2.40 -9.14 39.47
N LEU A 428 2.11 -9.08 38.17
CA LEU A 428 0.97 -9.77 37.58
C LEU A 428 1.07 -11.31 37.71
N ASP A 429 2.25 -11.91 37.53
CA ASP A 429 2.44 -13.35 37.78
C ASP A 429 2.17 -13.72 39.23
N ALA A 430 2.66 -12.93 40.18
CA ALA A 430 2.42 -13.16 41.60
C ALA A 430 0.91 -13.09 41.92
N ASP A 431 0.20 -12.13 41.34
CA ASP A 431 -1.25 -12.02 41.46
C ASP A 431 -1.98 -13.24 40.89
N LEU A 432 -1.63 -13.65 39.67
CA LEU A 432 -2.21 -14.84 39.01
C LEU A 432 -1.88 -16.13 39.76
N ALA A 433 -0.68 -16.25 40.32
CA ALA A 433 -0.27 -17.40 41.16
C ALA A 433 -1.12 -17.52 42.42
N SER A 434 -1.56 -16.37 42.98
CA SER A 434 -2.41 -16.32 44.17
C SER A 434 -3.91 -16.50 43.88
N ALA A 435 -4.32 -16.72 42.63
CA ALA A 435 -5.72 -16.90 42.21
C ALA A 435 -6.52 -17.93 43.04
N PRO A 436 -5.96 -19.08 43.46
CA PRO A 436 -6.70 -20.03 44.32
C PRO A 436 -7.17 -19.45 45.66
N ASN A 437 -6.52 -18.39 46.13
CA ASN A 437 -6.79 -17.76 47.44
C ASN A 437 -7.58 -16.45 47.31
N ARG A 438 -8.03 -16.06 46.11
CA ARG A 438 -8.75 -14.81 45.86
C ARG A 438 -10.25 -15.03 45.73
N SER A 439 -11.02 -14.01 46.10
CA SER A 439 -12.46 -13.94 45.79
C SER A 439 -12.69 -13.68 44.29
N GLY A 440 -13.88 -14.04 43.79
CA GLY A 440 -14.24 -13.85 42.37
C GLY A 440 -14.06 -12.41 41.88
N SER A 441 -14.45 -11.39 42.67
CA SER A 441 -14.30 -9.98 42.29
C SER A 441 -12.84 -9.56 42.15
N ALA A 442 -11.99 -9.97 43.09
CA ALA A 442 -10.55 -9.67 43.03
C ALA A 442 -9.86 -10.40 41.89
N LEU A 443 -10.36 -11.58 41.51
CA LEU A 443 -9.84 -12.36 40.39
C LEU A 443 -10.19 -11.72 39.04
N VAL A 444 -11.41 -11.19 38.90
CA VAL A 444 -11.82 -10.39 37.72
C VAL A 444 -10.87 -9.20 37.50
N ASP A 445 -10.52 -8.48 38.57
CA ASP A 445 -9.63 -7.31 38.44
C ASP A 445 -8.21 -7.73 37.99
N VAL A 446 -7.70 -8.87 38.48
CA VAL A 446 -6.42 -9.45 38.03
C VAL A 446 -6.49 -9.87 36.57
N LEU A 447 -7.59 -10.51 36.14
CA LEU A 447 -7.81 -10.93 34.76
C LEU A 447 -7.87 -9.74 33.79
N PHE A 448 -8.53 -8.65 34.16
CA PHE A 448 -8.51 -7.42 33.36
C PHE A 448 -7.13 -6.75 33.30
N ARG A 449 -6.30 -6.86 34.35
CA ARG A 449 -4.89 -6.43 34.29
C ARG A 449 -4.07 -7.31 33.34
N ALA A 450 -4.34 -8.62 33.31
CA ALA A 450 -3.71 -9.53 32.35
C ALA A 450 -4.13 -9.20 30.90
N ALA A 451 -5.42 -8.92 30.67
CA ALA A 451 -5.91 -8.48 29.38
C ALA A 451 -5.27 -7.15 28.93
N ALA A 452 -5.05 -6.21 29.87
CA ALA A 452 -4.41 -4.92 29.60
C ALA A 452 -2.96 -5.02 29.09
N VAL A 453 -2.25 -6.12 29.38
CA VAL A 453 -0.90 -6.39 28.82
C VAL A 453 -0.94 -7.28 27.58
N GLY A 454 -2.08 -7.32 26.87
CA GLY A 454 -2.22 -8.05 25.61
C GLY A 454 -2.36 -9.56 25.76
N LEU A 455 -2.98 -10.03 26.84
CA LEU A 455 -3.41 -11.43 27.01
C LEU A 455 -4.94 -11.51 26.82
N ALA A 456 -5.41 -11.47 25.57
CA ALA A 456 -6.84 -11.43 25.25
C ALA A 456 -7.64 -12.61 25.84
N GLU A 457 -7.00 -13.79 25.98
CA GLU A 457 -7.59 -14.98 26.61
C GLU A 457 -7.85 -14.82 28.12
N ALA A 458 -7.31 -13.77 28.76
CA ALA A 458 -7.58 -13.42 30.14
C ALA A 458 -8.88 -12.62 30.31
N THR A 459 -9.55 -12.21 29.22
CA THR A 459 -10.81 -11.46 29.31
C THR A 459 -11.91 -12.31 29.95
N PRO A 460 -12.45 -11.92 31.12
CA PRO A 460 -13.47 -12.69 31.80
C PRO A 460 -14.82 -12.58 31.05
N PRO A 461 -15.58 -13.68 30.85
CA PRO A 461 -16.80 -13.69 30.04
C PRO A 461 -18.02 -13.13 30.78
N LEU A 462 -17.90 -11.92 31.34
CA LEU A 462 -18.91 -11.30 32.20
C LEU A 462 -20.15 -10.79 31.45
N ALA A 463 -20.01 -10.55 30.14
CA ALA A 463 -21.11 -10.08 29.28
C ALA A 463 -22.20 -11.14 29.10
N ALA A 464 -21.85 -12.43 29.14
CA ALA A 464 -22.81 -13.52 28.94
C ALA A 464 -23.66 -13.80 30.19
N GLY A 465 -23.20 -13.41 31.38
CA GLY A 465 -23.86 -13.72 32.64
C GLY A 465 -22.88 -13.72 33.81
N VAL A 466 -23.27 -14.36 34.92
CA VAL A 466 -22.39 -14.52 36.09
C VAL A 466 -21.43 -15.69 35.85
N THR A 467 -20.14 -15.40 35.83
CA THR A 467 -19.08 -16.42 35.71
C THR A 467 -18.82 -17.07 37.06
N SER A 468 -18.65 -18.40 37.09
CA SER A 468 -18.28 -19.12 38.31
C SER A 468 -16.83 -18.83 38.72
N ASP A 469 -16.55 -18.84 40.02
CA ASP A 469 -15.18 -18.68 40.54
C ASP A 469 -14.20 -19.71 39.96
N GLU A 470 -14.68 -20.94 39.69
CA GLU A 470 -13.84 -21.98 39.11
C GLU A 470 -13.41 -21.65 37.68
N ALA A 471 -14.34 -21.19 36.84
CA ALA A 471 -14.00 -20.74 35.48
C ALA A 471 -13.04 -19.54 35.50
N LEU A 472 -13.19 -18.62 36.45
CA LEU A 472 -12.26 -17.50 36.63
C LEU A 472 -10.85 -17.99 37.04
N ARG A 473 -10.74 -19.02 37.88
CA ARG A 473 -9.44 -19.62 38.27
C ARG A 473 -8.79 -20.35 37.10
N GLU A 474 -9.56 -21.06 36.29
CA GLU A 474 -9.05 -21.70 35.06
C GLU A 474 -8.51 -20.67 34.07
N LEU A 475 -9.23 -19.56 33.86
CA LEU A 475 -8.77 -18.44 33.04
C LEU A 475 -7.47 -17.83 33.59
N ALA A 476 -7.37 -17.66 34.92
CA ALA A 476 -6.15 -17.14 35.53
C ALA A 476 -4.94 -18.08 35.35
N ALA A 477 -5.15 -19.39 35.46
CA ALA A 477 -4.12 -20.39 35.19
C ALA A 477 -3.67 -20.36 33.71
N ALA A 478 -4.61 -20.22 32.78
CA ALA A 478 -4.32 -20.09 31.34
C ALA A 478 -3.54 -18.80 31.03
N ALA A 479 -3.98 -17.66 31.58
CA ALA A 479 -3.30 -16.37 31.44
C ALA A 479 -1.87 -16.43 31.97
N ARG A 480 -1.66 -17.07 33.13
CA ARG A 480 -0.33 -17.25 33.72
C ARG A 480 0.59 -18.10 32.83
N LYS A 481 0.08 -19.20 32.28
CA LYS A 481 0.84 -20.05 31.35
C LYS A 481 1.30 -19.27 30.12
N ARG A 482 0.48 -18.32 29.64
CA ARG A 482 0.76 -17.46 28.49
C ARG A 482 1.68 -16.29 28.80
N LEU A 483 1.67 -15.82 30.04
CA LEU A 483 2.62 -14.82 30.54
C LEU A 483 4.03 -15.39 30.72
N SER A 484 4.15 -16.69 31.00
CA SER A 484 5.43 -17.35 31.36
C SER A 484 6.58 -17.12 30.34
N PRO A 485 6.39 -17.21 29.01
CA PRO A 485 7.46 -16.93 28.04
C PRO A 485 7.93 -15.47 28.03
N ARG A 486 7.05 -14.52 28.39
CA ARG A 486 7.39 -13.09 28.47
C ARG A 486 8.21 -12.78 29.73
N LEU A 487 7.95 -13.50 30.82
CA LEU A 487 8.74 -13.43 32.05
C LEU A 487 10.11 -14.09 31.95
N ALA A 488 10.26 -15.07 31.05
CA ALA A 488 11.53 -15.75 30.81
C ALA A 488 12.57 -14.86 30.11
N GLN A 489 12.19 -13.64 29.68
CA GLN A 489 13.12 -12.67 29.11
C GLN A 489 14.16 -12.27 30.16
N PRO A 490 15.45 -12.18 29.79
CA PRO A 490 16.50 -11.84 30.74
C PRO A 490 16.29 -10.43 31.30
N THR A 491 16.80 -10.20 32.52
CA THR A 491 16.87 -8.85 33.10
C THR A 491 17.54 -7.92 32.10
N PHE A 492 16.88 -6.80 31.80
CA PHE A 492 17.40 -5.87 30.81
C PHE A 492 18.58 -5.09 31.38
N THR A 493 19.72 -5.16 30.69
CA THR A 493 20.93 -4.41 31.04
C THR A 493 21.41 -3.57 29.85
N PRO A 494 22.04 -2.41 30.08
CA PRO A 494 22.66 -1.64 29.00
C PRO A 494 23.60 -2.49 28.14
N SER A 495 23.54 -2.28 26.82
CA SER A 495 24.37 -3.01 25.87
C SER A 495 25.83 -2.56 25.93
N ALA A 496 26.75 -3.52 25.94
CA ALA A 496 28.19 -3.24 25.83
C ALA A 496 28.58 -2.62 24.48
N ALA A 497 27.72 -2.75 23.45
CA ALA A 497 27.94 -2.15 22.13
C ALA A 497 27.62 -0.64 22.08
N GLY A 498 27.08 -0.05 23.15
CA GLY A 498 26.87 1.40 23.28
C GLY A 498 25.42 1.82 23.50
N ALA A 499 25.20 3.13 23.49
CA ALA A 499 23.90 3.75 23.78
C ALA A 499 22.84 3.38 22.74
N ASP A 500 23.14 3.50 21.44
CA ASP A 500 22.18 3.19 20.36
C ASP A 500 21.73 1.72 20.40
N ALA A 501 22.67 0.79 20.60
CA ALA A 501 22.35 -0.62 20.75
C ALA A 501 21.45 -0.90 21.97
N THR A 502 21.59 -0.11 23.04
CA THR A 502 20.70 -0.20 24.22
C THR A 502 19.29 0.28 23.87
N LEU A 503 19.15 1.39 23.14
CA LEU A 503 17.85 1.92 22.72
C LEU A 503 17.13 0.96 21.78
N GLU A 504 17.84 0.41 20.79
CA GLU A 504 17.28 -0.58 19.86
C GLU A 504 16.85 -1.87 20.58
N ALA A 505 17.67 -2.38 21.52
CA ALA A 505 17.28 -3.53 22.32
C ALA A 505 16.03 -3.26 23.19
N ALA A 506 15.91 -2.06 23.76
CA ALA A 506 14.71 -1.68 24.52
C ALA A 506 13.46 -1.63 23.63
N ARG A 507 13.56 -1.03 22.44
CA ARG A 507 12.48 -0.95 21.45
C ARG A 507 12.06 -2.32 20.92
N ALA A 508 13.00 -3.25 20.79
CA ALA A 508 12.70 -4.63 20.37
C ALA A 508 12.04 -5.46 21.49
N LEU A 509 12.45 -5.26 22.75
CA LEU A 509 11.97 -6.06 23.87
C LEU A 509 10.59 -5.62 24.39
N LEU A 510 10.30 -4.31 24.41
CA LEU A 510 9.03 -3.80 24.94
C LEU A 510 7.79 -4.40 24.26
N PRO A 511 7.70 -4.54 22.92
CA PRO A 511 6.57 -5.17 22.27
C PRO A 511 6.38 -6.64 22.67
N ILE A 512 7.47 -7.37 22.92
CA ILE A 512 7.43 -8.76 23.40
C ILE A 512 6.83 -8.83 24.80
N LEU A 513 7.22 -7.91 25.69
CA LEU A 513 6.72 -7.85 27.06
C LEU A 513 5.24 -7.44 27.11
N LEU A 514 4.87 -6.39 26.37
CA LEU A 514 3.56 -5.75 26.44
C LEU A 514 2.53 -6.33 25.45
N GLY A 515 2.94 -7.25 24.56
CA GLY A 515 2.02 -7.99 23.67
C GLY A 515 1.51 -7.18 22.48
N GLY A 516 2.20 -6.12 22.07
CA GLY A 516 1.81 -5.27 20.94
C GLY A 516 2.81 -4.14 20.68
N PRO A 517 2.68 -3.41 19.54
CA PRO A 517 3.57 -2.31 19.23
C PRO A 517 3.36 -1.16 20.23
N VAL A 518 4.45 -0.77 20.91
CA VAL A 518 4.48 0.39 21.81
C VAL A 518 5.68 1.24 21.42
N PRO A 519 5.49 2.34 20.67
CA PRO A 519 6.60 3.19 20.28
C PRO A 519 7.10 3.98 21.49
N LEU A 520 8.26 3.59 22.01
CA LEU A 520 8.87 4.25 23.16
C LEU A 520 9.34 5.68 22.81
N MET A 521 8.61 6.69 23.28
CA MET A 521 8.82 8.12 23.10
C MET A 521 9.94 8.65 24.00
N LEU A 522 11.16 8.51 23.52
CA LEU A 522 12.36 9.05 24.16
C LEU A 522 12.72 10.45 23.62
N PRO A 523 13.36 11.31 24.43
CA PRO A 523 13.83 12.61 23.98
C PRO A 523 14.89 12.47 22.89
N VAL A 524 14.70 13.20 21.81
CA VAL A 524 15.62 13.34 20.68
C VAL A 524 16.04 14.80 20.59
N PRO A 525 17.34 15.12 20.55
CA PRO A 525 17.79 16.51 20.46
C PRO A 525 17.33 17.14 19.15
N LEU A 526 16.80 18.36 19.22
CA LEU A 526 16.50 19.14 18.02
C LEU A 526 17.81 19.71 17.44
N PRO A 527 17.92 19.85 16.10
CA PRO A 527 19.06 20.53 15.49
C PRO A 527 19.28 21.92 16.08
N THR A 528 20.55 22.28 16.31
CA THR A 528 20.95 23.56 16.92
C THR A 528 20.85 24.74 15.95
N ALA A 529 20.69 24.48 14.65
CA ALA A 529 20.54 25.50 13.62
C ALA A 529 19.35 26.42 13.91
N ALA A 530 19.61 27.73 14.04
CA ALA A 530 18.62 28.71 14.46
C ALA A 530 17.39 28.77 13.54
N LEU A 531 17.59 28.64 12.23
CA LEU A 531 16.48 28.64 11.26
C LEU A 531 15.59 27.41 11.40
N VAL A 532 16.15 26.21 11.60
CA VAL A 532 15.38 24.98 11.86
C VAL A 532 14.51 25.13 13.11
N ARG A 533 15.11 25.64 14.19
CA ARG A 533 14.37 25.90 15.43
C ARG A 533 13.29 26.97 15.23
N SER A 534 13.56 28.01 14.43
CA SER A 534 12.57 29.02 14.09
C SER A 534 11.41 28.42 13.31
N ASP A 535 11.66 27.57 12.32
CA ASP A 535 10.63 26.95 11.49
C ASP A 535 9.68 26.07 12.32
N LEU A 536 10.21 25.37 13.33
CA LEU A 536 9.45 24.49 14.22
C LEU A 536 8.78 25.22 15.41
N ARG A 537 9.06 26.51 15.62
CA ARG A 537 8.49 27.31 16.73
C ARG A 537 7.04 27.72 16.45
N GLU A 538 6.18 27.66 17.46
CA GLU A 538 4.84 28.25 17.36
C GLU A 538 4.92 29.79 17.43
N GLY A 539 4.20 30.48 16.55
CA GLY A 539 4.18 31.96 16.47
C GLY A 539 5.36 32.63 15.74
N SER A 540 6.38 31.90 15.30
CA SER A 540 7.38 32.40 14.35
C SER A 540 6.85 32.36 12.91
N ALA A 541 7.52 33.07 12.00
CA ALA A 541 7.35 32.87 10.56
C ALA A 541 8.08 31.60 10.12
N PRO A 542 7.37 30.52 9.74
CA PRO A 542 8.00 29.28 9.25
C PRO A 542 8.46 29.41 7.79
N ILE A 543 9.26 28.46 7.33
CA ILE A 543 9.63 28.32 5.91
C ILE A 543 8.42 28.20 4.96
N ALA A 544 7.33 27.58 5.44
CA ALA A 544 6.09 27.40 4.69
C ALA A 544 4.86 27.72 5.54
N PRO A 545 3.85 28.41 5.00
CA PRO A 545 2.63 28.70 5.72
C PRO A 545 1.90 27.38 6.09
N PRO A 546 1.28 27.26 7.27
CA PRO A 546 0.63 26.03 7.69
C PRO A 546 -0.46 25.50 6.74
N ALA A 547 -1.11 26.39 5.98
CA ALA A 547 -2.09 25.98 4.96
C ALA A 547 -1.41 25.15 3.84
N ALA A 548 -0.30 25.63 3.28
CA ALA A 548 0.42 24.92 2.23
C ALA A 548 0.96 23.56 2.72
N VAL A 549 1.40 23.48 3.97
CA VAL A 549 1.85 22.20 4.57
C VAL A 549 0.68 21.21 4.72
N ARG A 550 -0.51 21.72 5.07
CA ARG A 550 -1.71 20.88 5.16
C ARG A 550 -2.15 20.37 3.77
N ASP A 551 -2.16 21.24 2.77
CA ASP A 551 -2.50 20.86 1.39
C ASP A 551 -1.52 19.78 0.88
N TRP A 552 -0.23 19.97 1.13
CA TRP A 552 0.80 18.98 0.81
C TRP A 552 0.57 17.62 1.49
N LEU A 553 0.19 17.61 2.79
CA LEU A 553 -0.15 16.37 3.50
C LEU A 553 -1.40 15.70 2.91
N MET A 554 -2.42 16.48 2.56
CA MET A 554 -3.66 15.97 1.94
C MET A 554 -3.41 15.34 0.57
N ASP A 555 -2.54 15.93 -0.24
CA ASP A 555 -2.18 15.35 -1.54
C ASP A 555 -1.40 14.04 -1.37
N HIS A 556 -0.45 13.99 -0.43
CA HIS A 556 0.31 12.77 -0.18
C HIS A 556 -0.51 11.67 0.47
N ALA A 557 -1.53 12.00 1.28
CA ALA A 557 -2.44 11.02 1.87
C ALA A 557 -3.18 10.18 0.81
N ARG A 558 -3.36 10.69 -0.41
CA ARG A 558 -4.00 9.94 -1.53
C ARG A 558 -3.20 8.72 -1.98
N VAL A 559 -1.88 8.74 -1.78
CA VAL A 559 -0.94 7.71 -2.26
C VAL A 559 -0.10 7.10 -1.12
N ARG A 560 -0.16 7.65 0.09
CA ARG A 560 0.57 7.18 1.28
C ARG A 560 -0.40 6.82 2.41
N PRO A 561 -0.67 5.52 2.64
CA PRO A 561 -1.58 5.07 3.72
C PRO A 561 -1.17 5.52 5.12
N ALA A 562 0.12 5.66 5.40
CA ALA A 562 0.62 6.15 6.69
C ALA A 562 0.28 7.63 6.93
N VAL A 563 0.38 8.46 5.88
CA VAL A 563 -0.04 9.88 5.93
C VAL A 563 -1.56 10.00 6.01
N ALA A 564 -2.31 9.14 5.30
CA ALA A 564 -3.77 9.08 5.45
C ALA A 564 -4.19 8.74 6.89
N SER A 565 -3.56 7.72 7.49
CA SER A 565 -3.84 7.32 8.89
C SER A 565 -3.53 8.44 9.90
N LEU A 566 -2.53 9.27 9.61
CA LEU A 566 -2.22 10.47 10.40
C LEU A 566 -3.34 11.50 10.32
N LEU A 567 -3.78 11.84 9.10
CA LEU A 567 -4.88 12.80 8.91
C LEU A 567 -6.17 12.28 9.55
N ASP A 568 -6.54 11.02 9.32
CA ASP A 568 -7.74 10.41 9.88
C ASP A 568 -7.78 10.50 11.42
N ALA A 569 -6.65 10.23 12.08
CA ALA A 569 -6.55 10.30 13.54
C ALA A 569 -6.74 11.73 14.08
N TYR A 570 -6.15 12.73 13.40
CA TYR A 570 -6.26 14.13 13.81
C TYR A 570 -7.61 14.75 13.40
N ASP A 571 -8.19 14.36 12.27
CA ASP A 571 -9.53 14.77 11.85
C ASP A 571 -10.59 14.22 12.81
N CYS A 572 -10.44 12.97 13.27
CA CYS A 572 -11.26 12.42 14.35
C CYS A 572 -11.11 13.25 15.63
N ALA A 573 -9.88 13.56 16.04
CA ALA A 573 -9.62 14.36 17.24
C ALA A 573 -10.27 15.75 17.16
N GLU A 574 -10.12 16.45 16.03
CA GLU A 574 -10.70 17.78 15.81
C GLU A 574 -12.24 17.74 15.76
N THR A 575 -12.81 16.78 15.02
CA THR A 575 -14.27 16.60 14.90
C THR A 575 -14.91 16.35 16.27
N LEU A 576 -14.22 15.59 17.12
CA LEU A 576 -14.69 15.25 18.46
C LEU A 576 -14.28 16.30 19.51
N CYS A 577 -13.73 17.44 19.11
CA CYS A 577 -13.25 18.49 20.01
C CYS A 577 -12.30 17.96 21.10
N ALA A 578 -11.45 16.99 20.75
CA ALA A 578 -10.36 16.54 21.59
C ALA A 578 -9.29 17.63 21.72
N ALA A 579 -8.33 17.44 22.63
CA ALA A 579 -7.35 18.50 22.94
C ALA A 579 -6.29 18.67 21.84
N ALA A 580 -5.99 17.61 21.09
CA ALA A 580 -5.06 17.65 19.97
C ALA A 580 -5.73 18.26 18.74
N GLY A 581 -4.99 19.15 18.06
CA GLY A 581 -5.33 19.64 16.73
C GLY A 581 -4.15 19.46 15.79
N LEU A 582 -4.42 19.46 14.49
CA LEU A 582 -3.44 19.31 13.42
C LEU A 582 -2.61 20.59 13.26
N ARG A 583 -1.64 20.77 14.15
CA ARG A 583 -0.71 21.91 14.15
C ARG A 583 0.53 21.57 13.33
N VAL A 584 0.45 21.79 12.03
CA VAL A 584 1.53 21.47 11.09
C VAL A 584 2.60 22.57 11.02
N ARG A 585 3.85 22.12 10.88
CA ARG A 585 5.05 22.91 10.60
C ARG A 585 5.92 22.14 9.62
N ALA A 586 6.75 22.83 8.86
CA ALA A 586 7.76 22.20 8.04
C ALA A 586 9.11 22.87 8.26
N THR A 587 10.19 22.11 8.09
CA THR A 587 11.57 22.59 8.03
C THR A 587 12.30 21.76 6.98
N GLN A 588 13.44 22.23 6.51
CA GLN A 588 14.29 21.47 5.60
C GLN A 588 15.73 21.43 6.10
N LEU A 589 16.43 20.34 5.82
CA LEU A 589 17.81 20.13 6.21
C LEU A 589 18.66 19.89 4.94
N PRO A 590 19.79 20.61 4.76
CA PRO A 590 20.22 21.77 5.53
C PRO A 590 19.32 23.00 5.30
N ARG A 591 19.06 23.77 6.36
CA ARG A 591 18.23 24.98 6.27
C ARG A 591 19.03 26.21 5.86
N GLN A 592 18.78 26.72 4.65
CA GLN A 592 19.42 27.95 4.13
C GLN A 592 18.48 29.17 4.25
N SER A 593 19.02 30.36 4.50
CA SER A 593 18.23 31.60 4.54
C SER A 593 17.64 31.92 3.16
N GLY A 594 16.37 32.29 3.09
CA GLY A 594 15.68 32.62 1.84
C GLY A 594 15.28 31.43 0.96
N ALA A 595 15.58 30.20 1.36
CA ALA A 595 15.14 29.01 0.63
C ALA A 595 13.61 28.88 0.66
N VAL A 596 13.05 28.50 -0.49
CA VAL A 596 11.65 28.09 -0.66
C VAL A 596 11.50 26.66 -0.18
N TRP A 597 10.37 26.36 0.46
CA TRP A 597 10.08 25.02 0.94
C TRP A 597 9.91 24.02 -0.22
N SER A 598 10.50 22.82 -0.11
CA SER A 598 10.46 21.79 -1.17
C SER A 598 9.08 21.25 -1.48
N GLY A 599 8.12 21.42 -0.57
CA GLY A 599 6.73 21.04 -0.81
C GLY A 599 5.98 21.99 -1.74
N THR A 600 6.63 23.04 -2.25
CA THR A 600 6.04 24.06 -3.12
C THR A 600 6.95 24.38 -4.31
N ASP A 601 6.39 25.01 -5.34
CA ASP A 601 7.17 25.53 -6.46
C ASP A 601 8.04 26.72 -6.07
N PRO A 602 9.23 26.89 -6.68
CA PRO A 602 9.82 26.04 -7.72
C PRO A 602 10.54 24.80 -7.16
N ALA A 603 10.94 23.89 -8.06
CA ALA A 603 11.68 22.68 -7.73
C ALA A 603 12.87 22.94 -6.77
N PRO A 604 13.05 22.09 -5.73
CA PRO A 604 14.05 22.30 -4.69
C PRO A 604 15.49 22.05 -5.16
N ALA A 605 16.49 22.37 -4.32
CA ALA A 605 17.86 21.92 -4.56
C ALA A 605 18.02 20.41 -4.27
N PRO A 606 19.03 19.73 -4.87
CA PRO A 606 19.30 18.32 -4.61
C PRO A 606 19.73 18.05 -3.16
N GLY A 607 19.41 16.84 -2.67
CA GLY A 607 19.90 16.33 -1.38
C GLY A 607 19.23 16.92 -0.14
N LEU A 608 18.10 17.61 -0.31
CA LEU A 608 17.32 18.15 0.81
C LEU A 608 16.56 17.03 1.54
N VAL A 609 16.53 17.15 2.87
CA VAL A 609 15.62 16.39 3.73
C VAL A 609 14.52 17.33 4.20
N ASP A 610 13.33 17.15 3.66
CA ASP A 610 12.11 17.82 4.08
C ASP A 610 11.52 17.14 5.31
N VAL A 611 11.23 17.92 6.34
CA VAL A 611 10.70 17.42 7.60
C VAL A 611 9.41 18.16 7.93
N VAL A 612 8.31 17.44 7.78
CA VAL A 612 6.98 17.91 8.18
C VAL A 612 6.67 17.40 9.57
N VAL A 613 6.29 18.32 10.44
CA VAL A 613 6.09 18.09 11.87
C VAL A 613 4.66 18.45 12.25
N VAL A 614 3.93 17.50 12.81
CA VAL A 614 2.69 17.75 13.54
C VAL A 614 3.04 17.95 15.02
N ARG A 615 2.76 19.16 15.54
CA ARG A 615 3.04 19.51 16.93
C ARG A 615 1.91 19.08 17.87
N SER A 616 2.24 18.26 18.85
CA SER A 616 1.39 17.95 20.00
C SER A 616 1.75 18.84 21.19
N GLY A 617 1.10 20.01 21.27
CA GLY A 617 1.22 20.93 22.41
C GLY A 617 2.50 21.78 22.47
N GLY A 618 2.51 22.71 23.44
CA GLY A 618 3.59 23.66 23.72
C GLY A 618 3.76 24.77 22.66
N THR A 619 4.02 26.00 23.11
CA THR A 619 4.29 27.15 22.21
C THR A 619 5.79 27.43 22.02
N THR A 620 6.62 26.87 22.89
CA THR A 620 8.09 27.03 22.88
C THR A 620 8.78 25.96 22.03
N VAL A 621 10.04 26.19 21.67
CA VAL A 621 10.89 25.18 21.03
C VAL A 621 11.77 24.58 22.12
N PRO A 622 11.53 23.33 22.54
CA PRO A 622 12.37 22.68 23.53
C PRO A 622 13.74 22.31 22.92
N ASP A 623 14.72 22.01 23.77
CA ASP A 623 16.04 21.55 23.30
C ASP A 623 16.01 20.12 22.76
N ALA A 624 15.05 19.33 23.22
CA ALA A 624 14.76 18.00 22.72
C ALA A 624 13.25 17.84 22.51
N VAL A 625 12.86 16.95 21.61
CA VAL A 625 11.47 16.60 21.32
C VAL A 625 11.26 15.10 21.50
N THR A 626 10.03 14.68 21.75
CA THR A 626 9.65 13.27 21.79
C THR A 626 8.57 13.04 20.76
N GLY A 627 8.51 11.87 20.12
CA GLY A 627 7.54 11.70 19.06
C GLY A 627 7.60 10.40 18.29
N LEU A 628 6.93 10.41 17.15
CA LEU A 628 6.83 9.31 16.20
C LEU A 628 7.33 9.75 14.82
N ALA A 629 7.98 8.84 14.11
CA ALA A 629 8.12 8.93 12.66
C ALA A 629 6.97 8.15 12.02
N VAL A 630 6.15 8.85 11.23
CA VAL A 630 4.94 8.30 10.60
C VAL A 630 5.27 7.69 9.25
N ASP A 631 6.00 8.43 8.42
CA ASP A 631 6.40 7.99 7.09
C ASP A 631 7.72 8.66 6.67
N ALA A 632 8.45 8.00 5.78
CA ALA A 632 9.64 8.54 5.15
C ALA A 632 9.83 7.95 3.76
N TRP A 633 10.07 8.81 2.77
CA TRP A 633 10.32 8.35 1.40
C TRP A 633 11.28 9.26 0.66
N VAL A 634 11.85 8.71 -0.42
CA VAL A 634 12.66 9.44 -1.39
C VAL A 634 11.77 9.78 -2.58
N GLN A 635 11.86 11.04 -3.04
CA GLN A 635 11.25 11.51 -4.27
C GLN A 635 12.36 11.95 -5.22
N THR A 636 12.31 11.49 -6.46
CA THR A 636 13.20 11.97 -7.52
C THR A 636 12.56 13.17 -8.19
N VAL A 637 13.25 14.31 -8.15
CA VAL A 637 12.89 15.52 -8.87
C VAL A 637 13.58 15.47 -10.23
N PRO A 638 12.83 15.49 -11.34
CA PRO A 638 13.41 15.52 -12.68
C PRO A 638 14.31 16.73 -12.87
N ASP A 639 15.38 16.57 -13.65
CA ASP A 639 16.20 17.71 -14.06
C ASP A 639 15.34 18.74 -14.81
N SER A 640 15.65 20.04 -14.65
CA SER A 640 14.94 21.10 -15.40
C SER A 640 15.22 21.07 -16.91
N THR A 641 16.26 20.31 -17.31
CA THR A 641 16.71 20.17 -18.68
C THR A 641 17.05 18.71 -18.93
N HIS A 642 16.45 18.12 -19.95
CA HIS A 642 16.78 16.79 -20.43
C HIS A 642 17.26 16.87 -21.86
N ASP A 643 18.28 16.07 -22.18
CA ASP A 643 18.67 15.83 -23.56
C ASP A 643 17.58 14.97 -24.21
N ALA A 644 16.69 15.62 -24.96
CA ALA A 644 15.65 14.95 -25.74
C ALA A 644 16.12 14.78 -27.19
N ALA A 645 15.96 13.58 -27.73
CA ALA A 645 16.08 13.33 -29.16
C ALA A 645 14.67 13.46 -29.79
N LEU A 646 14.56 14.25 -30.85
CA LEU A 646 13.33 14.38 -31.63
C LEU A 646 13.52 13.59 -32.92
N ALA A 647 12.64 12.62 -33.12
CA ALA A 647 12.46 11.88 -34.35
C ALA A 647 11.42 12.60 -35.21
N PHE A 648 11.73 12.85 -36.48
CA PHE A 648 10.73 13.29 -37.45
C PHE A 648 10.71 12.27 -38.58
N HIS A 649 9.53 11.73 -38.87
CA HIS A 649 9.29 11.03 -40.12
C HIS A 649 9.29 12.08 -41.24
N TYR A 650 10.37 12.13 -42.00
CA TYR A 650 10.47 12.97 -43.18
C TYR A 650 10.08 12.12 -44.39
N ASP A 651 8.90 12.38 -44.94
CA ASP A 651 8.40 11.78 -46.17
C ASP A 651 9.17 12.43 -47.34
N GLU A 652 10.32 11.83 -47.69
CA GLU A 652 11.10 12.28 -48.83
C GLU A 652 10.28 12.03 -50.11
N PRO A 653 10.18 12.99 -51.05
CA PRO A 653 9.39 12.77 -52.26
C PRO A 653 9.92 11.53 -53.02
N ASP A 654 9.03 10.55 -53.27
CA ASP A 654 9.20 9.25 -53.96
C ASP A 654 9.77 9.29 -55.41
N ALA A 655 10.48 10.35 -55.78
CA ALA A 655 11.05 10.54 -57.11
C ALA A 655 12.45 9.91 -57.25
N ASP A 656 12.68 8.72 -56.70
CA ASP A 656 13.85 7.92 -57.07
C ASP A 656 13.43 6.91 -58.16
N PRO A 657 13.84 7.10 -59.44
CA PRO A 657 13.38 6.24 -60.52
C PRO A 657 13.88 4.80 -60.30
N PRO A 658 12.99 3.80 -60.15
CA PRO A 658 13.40 2.43 -59.98
C PRO A 658 14.05 1.95 -61.29
N GLN A 659 15.35 1.67 -61.23
CA GLN A 659 16.21 1.19 -62.32
C GLN A 659 16.69 2.25 -63.32
N ALA A 660 17.59 3.13 -62.88
CA ALA A 660 18.43 3.90 -63.79
C ALA A 660 19.49 3.01 -64.46
N ILE A 661 19.36 2.77 -65.77
CA ILE A 661 20.39 2.09 -66.59
C ILE A 661 21.26 3.17 -67.26
N LEU A 662 22.56 3.17 -66.98
CA LEU A 662 23.51 4.00 -67.73
C LEU A 662 23.82 3.36 -69.08
N VAL A 663 23.20 3.86 -70.15
CA VAL A 663 23.50 3.43 -71.52
C VAL A 663 24.57 4.34 -72.12
N ALA A 664 25.80 3.85 -72.17
CA ALA A 664 26.90 4.56 -72.83
C ALA A 664 26.88 4.30 -74.34
N VAL A 665 26.91 5.36 -75.15
CA VAL A 665 27.01 5.30 -76.62
C VAL A 665 28.35 5.91 -77.05
N PRO A 666 29.09 5.33 -78.01
CA PRO A 666 30.37 5.88 -78.46
C PRO A 666 30.21 7.33 -78.96
N PRO A 667 31.06 8.27 -78.54
CA PRO A 667 30.88 9.70 -78.82
C PRO A 667 31.20 10.12 -80.26
N SER A 668 31.77 9.22 -81.07
CA SER A 668 32.04 9.49 -82.49
C SER A 668 31.70 8.29 -83.38
N LEU A 669 31.14 8.59 -84.55
CA LEU A 669 30.97 7.64 -85.64
C LEU A 669 32.20 7.74 -86.55
N ALA A 670 32.78 6.61 -86.93
CA ALA A 670 33.72 6.59 -88.05
C ALA A 670 33.01 7.08 -89.34
N PRO A 671 33.72 7.54 -90.38
CA PRO A 671 33.13 8.08 -91.62
C PRO A 671 32.09 7.18 -92.31
N ASN A 672 32.06 5.88 -91.95
CA ASN A 672 31.18 4.86 -92.51
C ASN A 672 29.99 4.51 -91.58
N ARG A 673 29.67 5.35 -90.59
CA ARG A 673 28.63 5.10 -89.56
C ARG A 673 28.82 3.81 -88.76
N VAL A 674 30.06 3.36 -88.61
CA VAL A 674 30.43 2.28 -87.69
C VAL A 674 30.84 2.95 -86.37
N PRO A 675 30.38 2.47 -85.19
CA PRO A 675 30.76 3.07 -83.92
C PRO A 675 32.28 3.00 -83.75
N ALA A 676 32.93 4.11 -83.37
CA ALA A 676 34.36 4.09 -83.05
C ALA A 676 34.63 3.09 -81.91
N THR A 677 35.76 2.38 -81.95
CA THR A 677 36.15 1.44 -80.89
C THR A 677 36.24 2.18 -79.57
N TRP A 678 35.60 1.63 -78.53
CA TRP A 678 35.68 2.19 -77.18
C TRP A 678 37.13 2.32 -76.72
N ASP A 679 37.50 3.52 -76.30
CA ASP A 679 38.70 3.75 -75.51
C ASP A 679 38.32 4.11 -74.08
N LEU A 680 39.22 3.80 -73.14
CA LEU A 680 38.96 3.98 -71.70
C LEU A 680 38.74 5.46 -71.33
N ALA A 681 39.44 6.38 -72.00
CA ALA A 681 39.31 7.81 -71.71
C ALA A 681 37.92 8.33 -72.11
N SER A 682 37.38 7.87 -73.24
CA SER A 682 36.03 8.16 -73.68
C SER A 682 34.96 7.59 -72.75
N LEU A 683 35.13 6.35 -72.26
CA LEU A 683 34.18 5.72 -71.33
C LEU A 683 34.17 6.45 -69.96
N VAL A 684 35.36 6.77 -69.44
CA VAL A 684 35.50 7.58 -68.22
C VAL A 684 34.89 8.96 -68.42
N GLY A 685 35.13 9.61 -69.57
CA GLY A 685 34.52 10.89 -69.91
C GLY A 685 32.99 10.86 -69.89
N VAL A 686 32.38 9.82 -70.45
CA VAL A 686 30.92 9.63 -70.44
C VAL A 686 30.37 9.49 -69.02
N VAL A 687 31.00 8.66 -68.18
CA VAL A 687 30.56 8.48 -66.78
C VAL A 687 30.71 9.79 -66.00
N THR A 688 31.86 10.44 -66.10
CA THR A 688 32.14 11.68 -65.35
C THR A 688 31.21 12.81 -65.79
N SER A 689 30.95 12.94 -67.10
CA SER A 689 29.98 13.92 -67.62
C SER A 689 28.55 13.59 -67.20
N THR A 690 28.17 12.31 -67.17
CA THR A 690 26.83 11.91 -66.74
C THR A 690 26.62 12.20 -65.26
N MET A 691 27.62 11.95 -64.39
CA MET A 691 27.54 12.33 -62.98
C MET A 691 27.46 13.85 -62.79
N ALA A 692 28.25 14.63 -63.55
CA ALA A 692 28.17 16.09 -63.50
C ALA A 692 26.78 16.59 -63.94
N GLN A 693 26.23 16.06 -65.02
CA GLN A 693 24.88 16.41 -65.48
C GLN A 693 23.77 15.93 -64.52
N ALA A 694 23.97 14.80 -63.82
CA ALA A 694 23.05 14.35 -62.79
C ALA A 694 23.06 15.31 -61.59
N ALA A 695 24.23 15.78 -61.17
CA ALA A 695 24.35 16.80 -60.14
C ALA A 695 23.70 18.13 -60.56
N ASP A 696 23.88 18.57 -61.81
CA ASP A 696 23.22 19.77 -62.34
C ASP A 696 21.69 19.62 -62.39
N ARG A 697 21.17 18.41 -62.64
CA ARG A 697 19.72 18.13 -62.66
C ARG A 697 19.10 17.95 -61.26
N ALA A 698 19.91 17.72 -60.24
CA ALA A 698 19.47 17.64 -58.84
C ALA A 698 19.27 19.03 -58.20
N VAL A 699 19.59 20.12 -58.93
CA VAL A 699 19.30 21.50 -58.51
C VAL A 699 17.84 21.84 -58.83
N ALA A 700 17.10 22.33 -57.82
CA ALA A 700 15.70 22.72 -57.98
C ALA A 700 15.53 23.85 -59.02
N ALA A 701 14.46 23.78 -59.81
CA ALA A 701 14.25 24.65 -60.98
C ALA A 701 14.18 26.15 -60.65
N ASP A 702 13.85 26.50 -59.41
CA ASP A 702 13.80 27.86 -58.86
C ASP A 702 15.19 28.46 -58.55
N LEU A 703 16.23 27.63 -58.45
CA LEU A 703 17.62 28.05 -58.25
C LEU A 703 18.38 28.31 -59.57
N VAL A 704 17.80 27.94 -60.73
CA VAL A 704 18.40 28.15 -62.06
C VAL A 704 17.91 29.48 -62.65
N THR A 705 18.42 30.61 -62.16
CA THR A 705 18.13 31.93 -62.75
C THR A 705 19.13 32.26 -63.86
N GLY A 706 18.73 32.00 -65.12
CA GLY A 706 19.48 32.46 -66.29
C GLY A 706 18.79 32.10 -67.60
N SER A 707 18.27 33.09 -68.32
CA SER A 707 17.62 32.93 -69.63
C SER A 707 18.58 32.31 -70.64
N VAL A 708 18.32 31.08 -71.10
CA VAL A 708 18.99 30.51 -72.27
C VAL A 708 18.25 30.98 -73.52
N THR A 709 18.78 32.04 -74.13
CA THR A 709 18.39 32.46 -75.48
C THR A 709 19.02 31.48 -76.47
N ILE A 710 18.22 30.61 -77.08
CA ILE A 710 18.65 29.84 -78.25
C ILE A 710 18.61 30.79 -79.45
N ALA A 711 19.74 31.41 -79.77
CA ALA A 711 19.94 32.07 -81.05
C ALA A 711 20.35 31.01 -82.09
N GLY A 712 19.60 30.91 -83.19
CA GLY A 712 19.85 30.00 -84.33
C GLY A 712 21.25 30.18 -84.94
N ALA A 713 21.75 29.25 -85.76
CA ALA A 713 21.30 28.95 -87.12
C ALA A 713 22.23 27.85 -87.72
N PRO A 714 21.96 27.26 -88.90
CA PRO A 714 20.85 27.46 -89.85
C PRO A 714 19.78 26.36 -89.86
#